data_AF-A0A6I0TFF5-F1
#
_entry.id   AF-A0A6I0TFF5-F1
#
_cell.length_a   1.000
_cell.length_b   1.000
_cell.length_c   1.000
_cell.angle_alpha   90.00
_cell.angle_beta   90.00
_cell.angle_gamma   90.00
#
_symmetry.space_group_name_H-M   'P 1'
#
loop_
_entity.id
_entity.type
_entity.pdbx_description
1 polymer ?
#
loop_
_entity_poly.entity_id
_entity_poly.type
_entity_poly.pdbx_seq_one_letter_code
_entity_poly.pdbx_strand_id
1 'polypeptide(L)'
;MNEKINIKKLKSSWTKYDIVKLIDITADNDLEPYIVGLKAIDTPVLKGFLGINHLSDELPSFWKEIQNYPKQVRLFAFVAAVSMHYSLLKLLARFSSKSSMTGTYKYEPNTKVSTNLRSALVLSGAALQNYRREKEVPYTLATLFEDGNVGLLAKELFINRLCVIGYNEAELVADQELFWEACDKSFIIDALSLDKEQFKKWTLGESLDPKKDVFSISNLKVYSRLPMLRVNQWMNEWDDINFNSEELRRKPKPYFYTFSIDARLLKRLSDVHRRNSEDRTSIQRKKSDARVKEITNYIEGGFPWSTLTREQQRTVEHAKLKMPGLLPTAIIINILSPNEKRNGKILEARNCLTIDDRLKDQDAWENAKEVPFPILNIPEGVFSDDWNPELKPIEIIDGQHRLWAFEDNQNFNGNYELPVIAFDNLDRAWQAYLFYTINIKPVKINTSLGFDLYPMLRTQSWLEASKDGILAYRESRAQELVEALWVSPLSVWHNRINMIGESGGPSMSQAAFVRTFINSFFRQTKGLYSSNLVKTELQVLNWNRAQQAAFIFLIWESIENSLSNNSDLHWANKLREINHSDEIEYDQAFVSKESFLSRDQGVRAVMVYANDFFYTLMDESIFNLNVFLWEAGIDDLSINDESLQMAIQLFKRNELFMNYLHQFAELVVKIDWRTPSAPFDREEDRRNQLIYKGSGGYTEFQKALKAVFEAETSDLLKEVVSKMS
;
A
#
# COMPACT_ATOMS: atom_id res chain seq x y z
N MET A 1 18.01 -38.75 47.02
CA MET A 1 18.53 -37.38 46.95
C MET A 1 20.02 -37.43 47.24
N ASN A 2 20.86 -37.06 46.28
CA ASN A 2 22.31 -37.07 46.45
C ASN A 2 22.70 -36.03 47.51
N GLU A 3 23.29 -36.44 48.65
CA GLU A 3 23.67 -35.57 49.78
C GLU A 3 24.65 -34.43 49.42
N LYS A 4 25.16 -34.41 48.18
CA LYS A 4 26.15 -33.43 47.67
C LYS A 4 25.56 -32.18 47.01
N ILE A 5 24.29 -32.18 46.61
CA ILE A 5 23.69 -31.05 45.87
C ILE A 5 23.26 -29.95 46.85
N ASN A 6 23.83 -28.75 46.74
CA ASN A 6 23.51 -27.62 47.60
C ASN A 6 23.29 -26.33 46.80
N ILE A 7 22.03 -26.04 46.49
CA ILE A 7 21.59 -24.87 45.71
C ILE A 7 22.04 -23.54 46.36
N LYS A 8 22.22 -23.50 47.68
CA LYS A 8 22.70 -22.29 48.40
C LYS A 8 24.15 -21.93 48.07
N LYS A 9 24.90 -22.78 47.35
CA LYS A 9 26.24 -22.46 46.83
C LYS A 9 26.19 -21.43 45.69
N LEU A 10 25.06 -21.27 44.99
CA LEU A 10 24.83 -20.12 44.10
C LEU A 10 24.65 -18.86 44.94
N LYS A 11 25.76 -18.20 45.25
CA LYS A 11 25.81 -17.02 46.11
C LYS A 11 26.83 -16.00 45.60
N SER A 12 26.35 -14.96 44.93
CA SER A 12 27.12 -13.76 44.56
C SER A 12 26.67 -12.50 45.31
N SER A 13 27.55 -11.49 45.41
CA SER A 13 27.21 -10.23 46.11
C SER A 13 26.36 -9.32 45.22
N TRP A 14 25.07 -9.27 45.49
CA TRP A 14 24.12 -8.35 44.83
C TRP A 14 23.93 -7.01 45.54
N THR A 15 24.74 -6.73 46.57
CA THR A 15 24.80 -5.42 47.21
C THR A 15 25.82 -4.49 46.56
N LYS A 16 26.73 -5.03 45.73
CA LYS A 16 27.67 -4.27 44.89
C LYS A 16 27.02 -3.99 43.54
N TYR A 17 27.17 -2.75 43.05
CA TYR A 17 26.63 -2.36 41.74
C TYR A 17 27.42 -2.96 40.57
N ASP A 18 28.62 -3.49 40.83
CA ASP A 18 29.49 -4.08 39.81
C ASP A 18 28.84 -5.27 39.07
N ILE A 19 27.97 -6.03 39.73
CA ILE A 19 27.16 -7.10 39.10
C ILE A 19 26.26 -6.56 37.98
N VAL A 20 25.77 -5.33 38.14
CA VAL A 20 24.89 -4.66 37.18
C VAL A 20 25.72 -4.09 36.03
N LYS A 21 26.89 -3.51 36.32
CA LYS A 21 27.83 -3.00 35.31
C LYS A 21 28.28 -4.09 34.33
N LEU A 22 28.44 -5.33 34.81
CA LEU A 22 28.86 -6.45 33.98
C LEU A 22 27.91 -6.72 32.80
N ILE A 23 26.64 -6.35 32.91
CA ILE A 23 25.67 -6.47 31.81
C ILE A 23 26.07 -5.56 30.64
N ASP A 24 26.36 -4.28 30.91
CA ASP A 24 26.80 -3.32 29.89
C ASP A 24 28.21 -3.66 29.38
N ILE A 25 29.14 -3.97 30.27
CA ILE A 25 30.53 -4.35 29.90
C ILE A 25 30.54 -5.54 28.93
N THR A 26 29.69 -6.54 29.20
CA THR A 26 29.59 -7.72 28.33
C THR A 26 28.93 -7.39 27.00
N ALA A 27 27.87 -6.58 27.01
CA ALA A 27 27.16 -6.19 25.79
C ALA A 27 27.99 -5.30 24.87
N ASP A 28 28.90 -4.51 25.44
CA ASP A 28 29.82 -3.63 24.70
C ASP A 28 31.11 -4.37 24.30
N ASN A 29 31.19 -5.68 24.54
CA ASN A 29 32.36 -6.53 24.27
C ASN A 29 33.67 -6.00 24.91
N ASP A 30 33.57 -5.43 26.11
CA ASP A 30 34.66 -4.75 26.84
C ASP A 30 35.10 -5.55 28.09
N LEU A 31 34.93 -6.87 28.10
CA LEU A 31 35.29 -7.71 29.26
C LEU A 31 36.80 -7.82 29.48
N GLU A 32 37.59 -7.87 28.40
CA GLU A 32 39.02 -8.16 28.44
C GLU A 32 39.82 -7.24 29.39
N PRO A 33 39.67 -5.90 29.35
CA PRO A 33 40.40 -5.01 30.26
C PRO A 33 40.11 -5.24 31.75
N TYR A 34 38.95 -5.81 32.10
CA TYR A 34 38.61 -6.15 33.49
C TYR A 34 39.22 -7.50 33.91
N ILE A 35 39.37 -8.43 32.96
CA ILE A 35 39.99 -9.74 33.18
C ILE A 35 41.50 -9.59 33.40
N VAL A 36 42.17 -8.79 32.56
CA VAL A 36 43.62 -8.53 32.69
C VAL A 36 43.97 -7.50 33.78
N GLY A 37 42.97 -6.96 34.48
CA GLY A 37 43.17 -6.04 35.60
C GLY A 37 43.51 -4.59 35.23
N LEU A 38 43.30 -4.19 33.96
CA LEU A 38 43.46 -2.80 33.51
C LEU A 38 42.33 -1.89 34.00
N LYS A 39 41.13 -2.44 34.22
CA LYS A 39 39.97 -1.73 34.78
C LYS A 39 39.50 -2.38 36.07
N ALA A 40 39.11 -1.56 37.05
CA ALA A 40 38.72 -2.03 38.37
C ALA A 40 37.28 -2.56 38.41
N ILE A 41 37.12 -3.78 38.91
CA ILE A 41 35.82 -4.39 39.24
C ILE A 41 36.00 -5.42 40.36
N ASP A 42 34.96 -5.66 41.17
CA ASP A 42 35.04 -6.65 42.23
C ASP A 42 35.36 -8.07 41.70
N THR A 43 36.56 -8.56 41.99
CA THR A 43 37.07 -9.83 41.45
C THR A 43 36.20 -11.05 41.76
N PRO A 44 35.66 -11.24 42.99
CA PRO A 44 34.74 -12.34 43.26
C PRO A 44 33.46 -12.28 42.42
N VAL A 45 32.91 -11.08 42.18
CA VAL A 45 31.73 -10.88 41.35
C VAL A 45 32.04 -11.16 39.87
N LEU A 46 33.18 -10.69 39.37
CA LEU A 46 33.63 -10.94 38.00
C LEU A 46 33.83 -12.43 37.72
N LYS A 47 34.57 -13.15 38.58
CA LYS A 47 34.82 -14.59 38.41
C LYS A 47 33.54 -15.41 38.45
N GLY A 48 32.66 -15.12 39.40
CA GLY A 48 31.34 -15.76 39.47
C GLY A 48 30.52 -15.50 38.21
N PHE A 49 30.55 -14.27 37.69
CA PHE A 49 29.80 -13.90 36.48
C PHE A 49 30.31 -14.68 35.28
N LEU A 50 31.63 -14.70 35.07
CA LEU A 50 32.26 -15.41 33.98
C LEU A 50 32.12 -16.93 34.09
N GLY A 51 31.90 -17.47 35.30
CA GLY A 51 31.79 -18.90 35.54
C GLY A 51 33.15 -19.61 35.65
N ILE A 52 34.17 -18.89 36.15
CA ILE A 52 35.57 -19.35 36.25
C ILE A 52 36.07 -19.30 37.70
N ASN A 53 37.12 -20.06 38.01
CA ASN A 53 37.70 -20.11 39.36
C ASN A 53 38.88 -19.13 39.51
N HIS A 54 39.66 -18.97 38.45
CA HIS A 54 40.81 -18.07 38.33
C HIS A 54 40.68 -17.21 37.07
N LEU A 55 41.20 -15.98 37.10
CA LEU A 55 41.15 -15.07 35.93
C LEU A 55 42.04 -15.53 34.76
N SER A 56 42.94 -16.47 35.01
CA SER A 56 43.77 -17.14 34.00
C SER A 56 43.08 -18.33 33.34
N ASP A 57 41.90 -18.73 33.82
CA ASP A 57 41.15 -19.83 33.21
C ASP A 57 40.66 -19.41 31.82
N GLU A 58 40.59 -20.37 30.89
CA GLU A 58 39.96 -20.13 29.59
C GLU A 58 38.49 -19.75 29.79
N LEU A 59 38.04 -18.70 29.09
CA LEU A 59 36.65 -18.26 29.19
C LEU A 59 35.73 -19.30 28.54
N PRO A 60 34.58 -19.61 29.17
CA PRO A 60 33.57 -20.43 28.52
C PRO A 60 33.19 -19.89 27.13
N SER A 61 33.07 -20.81 26.16
CA SER A 61 32.77 -20.53 24.74
C SER A 61 31.57 -19.61 24.55
N PHE A 62 30.52 -19.82 25.34
CA PHE A 62 29.29 -19.03 25.26
C PHE A 62 29.50 -17.51 25.42
N TRP A 63 30.56 -17.04 26.08
CA TRP A 63 30.85 -15.60 26.17
C TRP A 63 31.35 -14.99 24.86
N LYS A 64 32.13 -15.75 24.10
CA LYS A 64 32.59 -15.36 22.77
C LYS A 64 31.45 -15.48 21.75
N GLU A 65 30.68 -16.56 21.84
CA GLU A 65 29.62 -16.86 20.88
C GLU A 65 28.41 -15.93 21.02
N ILE A 66 28.03 -15.55 22.25
CA ILE A 66 26.88 -14.65 22.47
C ILE A 66 27.07 -13.26 21.84
N GLN A 67 28.31 -12.84 21.59
CA GLN A 67 28.61 -11.57 20.91
C GLN A 67 28.07 -11.55 19.46
N ASN A 68 27.86 -12.71 18.84
CA ASN A 68 27.24 -12.82 17.52
C ASN A 68 25.72 -12.55 17.55
N TYR A 69 25.13 -12.41 18.74
CA TYR A 69 23.68 -12.23 18.96
C TYR A 69 23.40 -10.88 19.66
N PRO A 70 23.61 -9.74 18.97
CA PRO A 70 23.55 -8.41 19.58
C PRO A 70 22.16 -8.03 20.10
N LYS A 71 21.08 -8.67 19.63
CA LYS A 71 19.73 -8.46 20.17
C LYS A 71 19.54 -9.13 21.53
N GLN A 72 20.27 -10.21 21.81
CA GLN A 72 20.08 -11.06 22.98
C GLN A 72 21.17 -10.89 24.04
N VAL A 73 22.37 -10.42 23.66
CA VAL A 73 23.56 -10.37 24.54
C VAL A 73 23.30 -9.70 25.90
N ARG A 74 22.53 -8.60 25.95
CA ARG A 74 22.18 -7.89 27.20
C ARG A 74 21.27 -8.74 28.11
N LEU A 75 20.27 -9.39 27.54
CA LEU A 75 19.36 -10.29 28.26
C LEU A 75 20.09 -11.56 28.72
N PHE A 76 20.98 -12.10 27.89
CA PHE A 76 21.81 -13.24 28.23
C PHE A 76 22.74 -12.91 29.40
N ALA A 77 23.43 -11.76 29.36
CA ALA A 77 24.27 -11.28 30.46
C ALA A 77 23.46 -11.06 31.75
N PHE A 78 22.23 -10.58 31.65
CA PHE A 78 21.31 -10.51 32.79
C PHE A 78 20.98 -11.88 33.38
N VAL A 79 20.64 -12.86 32.53
CA VAL A 79 20.39 -14.25 32.95
C VAL A 79 21.64 -14.87 33.61
N ALA A 80 22.82 -14.62 33.05
CA ALA A 80 24.08 -15.04 33.63
C ALA A 80 24.34 -14.38 35.00
N ALA A 81 23.95 -13.13 35.19
CA ALA A 81 24.04 -12.43 36.46
C ALA A 81 23.12 -13.04 37.54
N VAL A 82 21.83 -13.22 37.21
CA VAL A 82 20.84 -13.67 38.20
C VAL A 82 20.98 -15.15 38.55
N SER A 83 21.44 -15.97 37.59
CA SER A 83 21.68 -17.41 37.80
C SER A 83 22.83 -17.73 38.77
N MET A 84 23.64 -16.74 39.15
CA MET A 84 24.65 -16.89 40.20
C MET A 84 24.10 -16.84 41.63
N HIS A 85 22.85 -16.44 41.84
CA HIS A 85 22.31 -16.23 43.17
C HIS A 85 20.94 -16.88 43.35
N TYR A 86 20.89 -17.96 44.11
CA TYR A 86 19.67 -18.74 44.37
C TYR A 86 18.47 -17.88 44.81
N SER A 87 18.66 -16.96 45.76
CA SER A 87 17.52 -16.16 46.25
C SER A 87 16.97 -15.21 45.19
N LEU A 88 17.74 -14.88 44.15
CA LEU A 88 17.26 -14.03 43.05
C LEU A 88 16.52 -14.83 42.00
N LEU A 89 16.97 -16.05 41.69
CA LEU A 89 16.18 -16.99 40.90
C LEU A 89 14.81 -17.20 41.55
N LYS A 90 14.79 -17.47 42.86
CA LYS A 90 13.54 -17.61 43.62
C LYS A 90 12.70 -16.32 43.63
N LEU A 91 13.34 -15.15 43.69
CA LEU A 91 12.65 -13.86 43.67
C LEU A 91 12.02 -13.57 42.30
N LEU A 92 12.74 -13.80 41.21
CA LEU A 92 12.22 -13.65 39.85
C LEU A 92 11.09 -14.65 39.57
N ALA A 93 11.28 -15.92 39.96
CA ALA A 93 10.24 -16.96 39.87
C ALA A 93 8.94 -16.60 40.63
N ARG A 94 9.02 -15.78 41.67
CA ARG A 94 7.83 -15.29 42.38
C ARG A 94 7.05 -14.25 41.58
N PHE A 95 7.73 -13.48 40.73
CA PHE A 95 7.17 -12.36 39.97
C PHE A 95 6.98 -12.65 38.48
N SER A 96 7.38 -13.85 38.03
CA SER A 96 7.17 -14.36 36.69
C SER A 96 5.69 -14.66 36.43
N SER A 97 5.19 -14.24 35.28
CA SER A 97 3.95 -14.75 34.70
C SER A 97 4.30 -16.00 33.90
N LYS A 98 4.14 -17.18 34.52
CA LYS A 98 4.54 -18.48 33.91
C LYS A 98 4.04 -18.61 32.47
N SER A 99 4.85 -19.24 31.62
CA SER A 99 4.65 -19.48 30.18
C SER A 99 4.55 -18.26 29.25
N SER A 100 4.56 -17.03 29.78
CA SER A 100 4.40 -15.81 28.98
C SER A 100 5.71 -15.08 28.67
N MET A 101 6.85 -15.58 29.16
CA MET A 101 8.16 -14.92 29.04
C MET A 101 8.20 -13.51 29.68
N THR A 102 7.21 -13.15 30.48
CA THR A 102 7.05 -11.82 31.11
C THR A 102 6.89 -11.93 32.62
N GLY A 103 6.93 -10.79 33.32
CA GLY A 103 6.61 -10.70 34.73
C GLY A 103 6.52 -9.26 35.21
N THR A 104 6.14 -9.07 36.47
CA THR A 104 6.08 -7.74 37.10
C THR A 104 6.82 -7.78 38.42
N TYR A 105 8.06 -7.31 38.42
CA TYR A 105 8.86 -7.22 39.63
C TYR A 105 8.34 -6.12 40.55
N LYS A 106 8.07 -6.46 41.82
CA LYS A 106 7.71 -5.48 42.84
C LYS A 106 8.93 -5.11 43.67
N TYR A 107 9.30 -3.84 43.61
CA TYR A 107 10.43 -3.27 44.35
C TYR A 107 10.18 -3.39 45.86
N GLU A 108 11.17 -3.94 46.57
CA GLU A 108 11.17 -4.10 48.02
C GLU A 108 12.06 -3.01 48.64
N PRO A 109 11.49 -2.01 49.35
CA PRO A 109 12.23 -0.89 49.89
C PRO A 109 13.39 -1.30 50.82
N ASN A 110 14.41 -0.44 50.91
CA ASN A 110 15.55 -0.55 51.84
C ASN A 110 16.48 -1.76 51.63
N THR A 111 16.46 -2.41 50.47
CA THR A 111 17.46 -3.42 50.11
C THR A 111 18.26 -3.00 48.87
N LYS A 112 19.61 -3.02 49.00
CA LYS A 112 20.50 -2.78 47.84
C LYS A 112 20.28 -3.80 46.73
N VAL A 113 19.92 -5.03 47.11
CA VAL A 113 19.58 -6.12 46.18
C VAL A 113 18.39 -5.75 45.30
N SER A 114 17.30 -5.21 45.87
CA SER A 114 16.13 -4.77 45.09
C SER A 114 16.46 -3.61 44.15
N THR A 115 17.29 -2.66 44.60
CA THR A 115 17.75 -1.55 43.76
C THR A 115 18.58 -2.03 42.57
N ASN A 116 19.48 -3.00 42.81
CA ASN A 116 20.35 -3.56 41.78
C ASN A 116 19.58 -4.46 40.81
N LEU A 117 18.63 -5.28 41.29
CA LEU A 117 17.78 -6.10 40.43
C LEU A 117 16.90 -5.24 39.51
N ARG A 118 16.26 -4.19 40.05
CA ARG A 118 15.51 -3.22 39.22
C ARG A 118 16.40 -2.57 38.17
N SER A 119 17.62 -2.18 38.56
CA SER A 119 18.58 -1.58 37.63
C SER A 119 19.03 -2.57 36.56
N ALA A 120 19.24 -3.84 36.92
CA ALA A 120 19.64 -4.90 36.01
C ALA A 120 18.54 -5.22 34.98
N LEU A 121 17.26 -5.27 35.40
CA LEU A 121 16.12 -5.43 34.48
C LEU A 121 16.03 -4.29 33.46
N VAL A 122 16.29 -3.06 33.89
CA VAL A 122 16.27 -1.89 32.99
C VAL A 122 17.47 -1.88 32.05
N LEU A 123 18.68 -2.15 32.55
CA LEU A 123 19.91 -2.09 31.75
C LEU A 123 20.04 -3.25 30.76
N SER A 124 19.48 -4.41 31.09
CA SER A 124 19.42 -5.55 30.18
C SER A 124 18.46 -5.36 29.02
N GLY A 125 17.60 -4.33 29.07
CA GLY A 125 16.51 -4.13 28.12
C GLY A 125 15.25 -4.96 28.43
N ALA A 126 15.24 -5.73 29.52
CA ALA A 126 14.05 -6.50 29.92
C ALA A 126 12.89 -5.59 30.37
N ALA A 127 13.20 -4.44 30.96
CA ALA A 127 12.24 -3.42 31.39
C ALA A 127 12.58 -2.05 30.79
N LEU A 128 11.54 -1.23 30.58
CA LEU A 128 11.71 0.13 30.06
C LEU A 128 12.44 1.06 31.06
N GLN A 129 13.17 2.06 30.52
CA GLN A 129 13.96 2.99 31.34
C GLN A 129 13.15 3.81 32.35
N ASN A 130 11.88 4.11 32.04
CA ASN A 130 10.99 4.84 32.96
C ASN A 130 10.71 4.06 34.25
N TYR A 131 10.83 2.72 34.26
CA TYR A 131 10.65 1.92 35.47
C TYR A 131 11.84 1.95 36.44
N ARG A 132 12.92 2.68 36.13
CA ARG A 132 14.14 2.73 36.97
C ARG A 132 13.90 3.21 38.40
N ARG A 133 12.81 3.95 38.64
CA ARG A 133 12.42 4.48 39.96
C ARG A 133 11.06 3.97 40.45
N GLU A 134 10.38 3.14 39.66
CA GLU A 134 9.02 2.70 39.96
C GLU A 134 8.98 1.56 40.97
N LYS A 135 7.82 1.42 41.62
CA LYS A 135 7.54 0.34 42.57
C LYS A 135 7.18 -0.96 41.87
N GLU A 136 6.48 -0.88 40.74
CA GLU A 136 6.16 -2.02 39.90
C GLU A 136 6.94 -1.90 38.59
N VAL A 137 7.65 -2.96 38.23
CA VAL A 137 8.60 -2.99 37.12
C VAL A 137 8.20 -4.15 36.22
N PRO A 138 7.27 -3.92 35.26
CA PRO A 138 6.98 -4.88 34.22
C PRO A 138 8.24 -5.18 33.41
N TYR A 139 8.48 -6.45 33.12
CA TYR A 139 9.62 -6.90 32.33
C TYR A 139 9.23 -8.02 31.35
N THR A 140 10.01 -8.15 30.28
CA THR A 140 9.92 -9.24 29.31
C THR A 140 11.29 -9.80 28.99
N LEU A 141 11.37 -11.13 28.89
CA LEU A 141 12.54 -11.86 28.41
C LEU A 141 12.32 -12.43 27.01
N ALA A 142 11.17 -12.13 26.38
CA ALA A 142 10.76 -12.59 25.05
C ALA A 142 11.89 -12.61 24.01
N THR A 143 12.61 -11.49 23.87
CA THR A 143 13.70 -11.34 22.89
C THR A 143 14.84 -12.34 23.08
N LEU A 144 15.08 -12.81 24.31
CA LEU A 144 16.09 -13.82 24.61
C LEU A 144 15.79 -15.15 23.90
N PHE A 145 14.51 -15.47 23.73
CA PHE A 145 14.06 -16.78 23.25
C PHE A 145 13.82 -16.85 21.74
N GLU A 146 13.84 -15.69 21.05
CA GLU A 146 13.58 -15.58 19.61
C GLU A 146 14.56 -16.38 18.73
N ASP A 147 15.79 -16.62 19.20
CA ASP A 147 16.81 -17.39 18.51
C ASP A 147 17.17 -18.63 19.32
N GLY A 148 16.85 -19.81 18.77
CA GLY A 148 17.10 -21.08 19.43
C GLY A 148 18.59 -21.36 19.69
N ASN A 149 19.51 -20.82 18.88
CA ASN A 149 20.95 -21.00 19.12
C ASN A 149 21.38 -20.34 20.44
N VAL A 150 20.72 -19.24 20.84
CA VAL A 150 20.96 -18.62 22.14
C VAL A 150 20.54 -19.55 23.28
N GLY A 151 19.56 -20.43 23.06
CA GLY A 151 19.16 -21.47 24.01
C GLY A 151 20.21 -22.55 24.22
N LEU A 152 20.99 -22.89 23.18
CA LEU A 152 22.15 -23.77 23.30
C LEU A 152 23.25 -23.13 24.15
N LEU A 153 23.56 -21.85 23.92
CA LEU A 153 24.51 -21.09 24.75
C LEU A 153 24.04 -20.99 26.20
N ALA A 154 22.73 -20.80 26.42
CA ALA A 154 22.15 -20.71 27.75
C ALA A 154 22.21 -22.07 28.48
N LYS A 155 22.09 -23.18 27.75
CA LYS A 155 22.27 -24.53 28.30
C LYS A 155 23.69 -24.70 28.86
N GLU A 156 24.72 -24.30 28.11
CA GLU A 156 26.11 -24.33 28.60
C GLU A 156 26.30 -23.47 29.85
N LEU A 157 25.75 -22.25 29.84
CA LEU A 157 25.73 -21.37 31.00
C LEU A 157 25.08 -22.04 32.23
N PHE A 158 23.93 -22.68 32.07
CA PHE A 158 23.24 -23.34 33.19
C PHE A 158 23.97 -24.58 33.68
N ILE A 159 24.57 -25.39 32.80
CA ILE A 159 25.44 -26.50 33.20
C ILE A 159 26.59 -25.98 34.06
N ASN A 160 27.24 -24.90 33.65
CA ASN A 160 28.29 -24.24 34.43
C ASN A 160 27.78 -23.83 35.83
N ARG A 161 26.56 -23.28 35.95
CA ARG A 161 25.96 -22.93 37.26
C ARG A 161 25.61 -24.15 38.10
N LEU A 162 25.07 -25.20 37.49
CA LEU A 162 24.69 -26.43 38.19
C LEU A 162 25.91 -27.18 38.74
N CYS A 163 27.06 -27.11 38.07
CA CYS A 163 28.31 -27.68 38.58
C CYS A 163 28.75 -27.04 39.91
N VAL A 164 28.55 -25.73 40.08
CA VAL A 164 28.86 -25.00 41.34
C VAL A 164 28.09 -25.57 42.53
N ILE A 165 26.87 -26.07 42.31
CA ILE A 165 26.02 -26.64 43.37
C ILE A 165 26.23 -28.14 43.58
N GLY A 166 27.13 -28.77 42.82
CA GLY A 166 27.57 -30.14 43.02
C GLY A 166 27.05 -31.18 42.02
N TYR A 167 26.48 -30.75 40.89
CA TYR A 167 26.20 -31.65 39.77
C TYR A 167 27.50 -31.97 38.99
N ASN A 168 27.55 -33.14 38.35
CA ASN A 168 28.65 -33.50 37.46
C ASN A 168 28.32 -33.05 36.02
N GLU A 169 29.28 -32.38 35.38
CA GLU A 169 29.11 -31.86 34.02
C GLU A 169 28.85 -32.96 32.98
N ALA A 170 29.63 -34.05 33.01
CA ALA A 170 29.48 -35.15 32.07
C ALA A 170 28.11 -35.84 32.19
N GLU A 171 27.58 -35.96 33.42
CA GLU A 171 26.24 -36.49 33.67
C GLU A 171 25.15 -35.55 33.11
N LEU A 172 25.26 -34.24 33.34
CA LEU A 172 24.31 -33.24 32.81
C LEU A 172 24.32 -33.15 31.28
N VAL A 173 25.47 -33.36 30.65
CA VAL A 173 25.60 -33.37 29.19
C VAL A 173 25.02 -34.65 28.59
N ALA A 174 25.22 -35.80 29.26
CA ALA A 174 24.74 -37.10 28.79
C ALA A 174 23.23 -37.32 29.02
N ASP A 175 22.67 -36.78 30.11
CA ASP A 175 21.26 -36.95 30.49
C ASP A 175 20.51 -35.61 30.50
N GLN A 176 19.69 -35.40 29.46
CA GLN A 176 18.91 -34.16 29.31
C GLN A 176 17.79 -34.03 30.34
N GLU A 177 17.17 -35.13 30.77
CA GLU A 177 16.11 -35.08 31.78
C GLU A 177 16.69 -34.72 33.14
N LEU A 178 17.88 -35.23 33.48
CA LEU A 178 18.61 -34.79 34.67
C LEU A 178 18.92 -33.29 34.63
N PHE A 179 19.35 -32.75 33.48
CA PHE A 179 19.59 -31.32 33.30
C PHE A 179 18.32 -30.48 33.51
N TRP A 180 17.21 -30.86 32.88
CA TRP A 180 15.95 -30.11 33.03
C TRP A 180 15.40 -30.18 34.46
N GLU A 181 15.49 -31.34 35.12
CA GLU A 181 15.09 -31.48 36.52
C GLU A 181 15.98 -30.64 37.46
N ALA A 182 17.28 -30.57 37.20
CA ALA A 182 18.21 -29.75 37.96
C ALA A 182 17.93 -28.24 37.81
N CYS A 183 17.60 -27.80 36.59
CA CYS A 183 17.16 -26.42 36.30
C CYS A 183 15.84 -26.07 37.00
N ASP A 184 14.86 -26.98 36.99
CA ASP A 184 13.56 -26.82 37.65
C ASP A 184 13.73 -26.68 39.18
N LYS A 185 14.47 -27.59 39.81
CA LYS A 185 14.78 -27.56 41.26
C LYS A 185 15.54 -26.31 41.68
N SER A 186 16.29 -25.70 40.77
CA SER A 186 17.07 -24.48 40.99
C SER A 186 16.29 -23.18 40.69
N PHE A 187 15.00 -23.27 40.37
CA PHE A 187 14.13 -22.14 39.98
C PHE A 187 14.54 -21.43 38.68
N ILE A 188 15.41 -22.03 37.86
CA ILE A 188 15.88 -21.40 36.60
C ILE A 188 14.72 -21.27 35.61
N ILE A 189 13.94 -22.34 35.43
CA ILE A 189 12.80 -22.38 34.49
C ILE A 189 11.78 -21.29 34.85
N ASP A 190 11.33 -21.27 36.10
CA ASP A 190 10.36 -20.29 36.58
C ASP A 190 10.93 -18.84 36.54
N ALA A 191 12.21 -18.64 36.86
CA ALA A 191 12.84 -17.30 36.81
C ALA A 191 12.89 -16.72 35.38
N LEU A 192 12.91 -17.59 34.36
CA LEU A 192 12.84 -17.21 32.95
C LEU A 192 11.40 -17.02 32.44
N SER A 193 10.39 -17.20 33.32
CA SER A 193 8.97 -17.14 32.96
C SER A 193 8.55 -18.15 31.87
N LEU A 194 9.22 -19.31 31.81
CA LEU A 194 8.90 -20.40 30.89
C LEU A 194 8.16 -21.54 31.61
N ASP A 195 7.39 -22.32 30.85
CA ASP A 195 7.02 -23.67 31.29
C ASP A 195 8.11 -24.71 30.93
N LYS A 196 7.93 -25.94 31.39
CA LYS A 196 8.92 -27.02 31.17
C LYS A 196 9.10 -27.33 29.69
N GLU A 197 8.03 -27.36 28.91
CA GLU A 197 8.09 -27.72 27.48
C GLU A 197 8.76 -26.62 26.66
N GLN A 198 8.43 -25.36 26.94
CA GLN A 198 9.10 -24.20 26.37
C GLN A 198 10.61 -24.22 26.68
N PHE A 199 10.99 -24.46 27.94
CA PHE A 199 12.40 -24.53 28.32
C PHE A 199 13.13 -25.70 27.63
N LYS A 200 12.51 -26.87 27.53
CA LYS A 200 13.06 -28.03 26.81
C LYS A 200 13.35 -27.69 25.36
N LYS A 201 12.37 -27.18 24.63
CA LYS A 201 12.52 -26.78 23.21
C LYS A 201 13.63 -25.76 23.01
N TRP A 202 13.63 -24.71 23.83
CA TRP A 202 14.64 -23.66 23.71
C TRP A 202 16.06 -24.16 23.95
N THR A 203 16.27 -24.95 25.00
CA THR A 203 17.60 -25.53 25.31
C THR A 203 18.02 -26.64 24.34
N LEU A 204 17.15 -27.03 23.40
CA LEU A 204 17.46 -27.92 22.27
C LEU A 204 17.73 -27.18 20.95
N GLY A 205 17.74 -25.85 20.96
CA GLY A 205 18.02 -25.06 19.77
C GLY A 205 16.78 -24.61 19.00
N GLU A 206 15.57 -24.83 19.52
CA GLU A 206 14.34 -24.32 18.91
C GLU A 206 14.08 -22.88 19.38
N SER A 207 13.83 -21.97 18.44
CA SER A 207 13.33 -20.64 18.79
C SER A 207 11.97 -20.77 19.48
N LEU A 208 11.83 -20.11 20.63
CA LEU A 208 10.50 -19.86 21.16
C LEU A 208 10.03 -18.56 20.58
N ASP A 209 8.89 -18.61 19.92
CA ASP A 209 8.28 -17.39 19.45
C ASP A 209 7.32 -16.87 20.53
N PRO A 210 7.68 -15.82 21.30
CA PRO A 210 6.68 -15.07 22.06
C PRO A 210 5.55 -14.58 21.14
N LYS A 211 5.77 -14.54 19.82
CA LYS A 211 4.73 -14.26 18.83
C LYS A 211 3.74 -15.41 18.60
N LYS A 212 3.62 -16.41 19.47
CA LYS A 212 2.38 -17.20 19.58
C LYS A 212 1.44 -16.74 20.70
N ASP A 213 1.88 -15.84 21.58
CA ASP A 213 0.98 -14.91 22.29
C ASP A 213 0.70 -13.65 21.45
N VAL A 214 0.97 -13.73 20.13
CA VAL A 214 0.55 -12.74 19.12
C VAL A 214 -0.91 -12.42 19.33
N PHE A 215 -1.18 -11.12 19.42
CA PHE A 215 -2.41 -10.48 18.99
C PHE A 215 -3.38 -11.48 18.33
N SER A 216 -4.27 -12.07 19.12
CA SER A 216 -5.35 -12.85 18.56
C SER A 216 -6.41 -11.87 18.12
N ILE A 217 -6.91 -12.02 16.90
CA ILE A 217 -8.08 -11.27 16.45
C ILE A 217 -9.27 -11.47 17.40
N SER A 218 -9.32 -12.60 18.13
CA SER A 218 -10.31 -12.87 19.17
C SER A 218 -10.22 -11.90 20.36
N ASN A 219 -9.04 -11.34 20.68
CA ASN A 219 -8.88 -10.34 21.74
C ASN A 219 -9.59 -9.02 21.38
N LEU A 220 -9.83 -8.77 20.09
CA LEU A 220 -10.55 -7.60 19.61
C LEU A 220 -12.07 -7.76 19.66
N LYS A 221 -12.61 -8.88 20.17
CA LYS A 221 -14.06 -9.07 20.39
C LYS A 221 -14.68 -8.01 21.27
N VAL A 222 -13.89 -7.29 22.07
CA VAL A 222 -14.33 -6.09 22.81
C VAL A 222 -14.94 -5.02 21.88
N TYR A 223 -14.51 -4.96 20.62
CA TYR A 223 -15.05 -4.06 19.60
C TYR A 223 -16.31 -4.60 18.90
N SER A 224 -16.83 -5.78 19.27
CA SER A 224 -18.06 -6.35 18.67
C SER A 224 -19.26 -5.41 18.72
N ARG A 225 -19.29 -4.52 19.73
CA ARG A 225 -20.28 -3.46 19.87
C ARG A 225 -19.56 -2.16 20.20
N LEU A 226 -19.45 -1.28 19.22
CA LEU A 226 -18.68 -0.05 19.31
C LEU A 226 -19.62 1.17 19.43
N PRO A 227 -19.54 1.94 20.53
CA PRO A 227 -20.29 3.19 20.64
C PRO A 227 -19.73 4.25 19.69
N MET A 228 -20.62 5.02 19.08
CA MET A 228 -20.28 6.09 18.15
C MET A 228 -20.96 7.40 18.55
N LEU A 229 -20.42 8.51 18.06
CA LEU A 229 -21.08 9.81 18.13
C LEU A 229 -21.69 10.14 16.76
N ARG A 230 -22.97 10.50 16.73
CA ARG A 230 -23.61 11.06 15.54
C ARG A 230 -23.31 12.55 15.45
N VAL A 231 -22.84 12.99 14.29
CA VAL A 231 -22.54 14.40 14.01
C VAL A 231 -23.48 14.89 12.91
N ASN A 232 -24.43 15.75 13.28
CA ASN A 232 -25.36 16.38 12.34
C ASN A 232 -24.63 17.55 11.65
N GLN A 233 -24.57 17.53 10.32
CA GLN A 233 -23.98 18.62 9.52
C GLN A 233 -24.86 19.01 8.32
N TRP A 234 -26.14 18.62 8.35
CA TRP A 234 -27.10 19.02 7.33
C TRP A 234 -27.67 20.40 7.64
N MET A 235 -27.53 21.30 6.69
CA MET A 235 -28.22 22.58 6.67
C MET A 235 -29.42 22.49 5.72
N ASN A 236 -30.45 23.30 5.95
CA ASN A 236 -31.71 23.23 5.21
C ASN A 236 -31.52 23.54 3.71
N GLU A 237 -30.54 24.38 3.37
CA GLU A 237 -30.20 24.77 2.00
C GLU A 237 -29.73 23.58 1.15
N TRP A 238 -29.28 22.48 1.78
CA TRP A 238 -28.90 21.26 1.06
C TRP A 238 -30.10 20.47 0.54
N ASP A 239 -31.31 20.74 1.03
CA ASP A 239 -32.54 20.14 0.52
C ASP A 239 -32.94 20.71 -0.86
N ASP A 240 -32.38 21.86 -1.25
CA ASP A 240 -32.57 22.48 -2.58
C ASP A 240 -31.67 21.83 -3.67
N ILE A 241 -30.71 20.98 -3.28
CA ILE A 241 -29.86 20.27 -4.23
C ILE A 241 -30.66 19.18 -4.94
N ASN A 242 -30.63 19.17 -6.27
CA ASN A 242 -31.19 18.08 -7.05
C ASN A 242 -30.30 16.82 -6.92
N PHE A 243 -30.72 15.84 -6.12
CA PHE A 243 -30.05 14.54 -5.99
C PHE A 243 -30.52 13.58 -7.09
N ASN A 244 -29.58 13.01 -7.84
CA ASN A 244 -29.90 12.09 -8.94
C ASN A 244 -29.19 10.74 -8.74
N SER A 245 -29.97 9.68 -8.53
CA SER A 245 -29.46 8.31 -8.41
C SER A 245 -28.83 7.80 -9.71
N GLU A 246 -29.28 8.29 -10.87
CA GLU A 246 -28.66 7.98 -12.16
C GLU A 246 -27.24 8.57 -12.24
N GLU A 247 -26.95 9.69 -11.59
CA GLU A 247 -25.58 10.22 -11.52
C GLU A 247 -24.73 9.59 -10.40
N LEU A 248 -25.22 8.51 -9.77
CA LEU A 248 -24.63 7.93 -8.55
C LEU A 248 -24.51 8.97 -7.42
N ARG A 249 -25.45 9.92 -7.37
CA ARG A 249 -25.51 11.06 -6.45
C ARG A 249 -26.81 11.03 -5.65
N ARG A 250 -27.17 9.86 -5.09
CA ARG A 250 -28.31 9.73 -4.17
C ARG A 250 -28.13 10.66 -2.97
N LYS A 251 -29.24 11.15 -2.40
CA LYS A 251 -29.21 11.99 -1.21
C LYS A 251 -28.46 11.27 -0.06
N PRO A 252 -27.32 11.80 0.42
CA PRO A 252 -26.60 11.20 1.53
C PRO A 252 -27.35 11.45 2.84
N LYS A 253 -27.02 10.70 3.90
CA LYS A 253 -27.63 10.92 5.21
C LYS A 253 -27.23 12.30 5.76
N PRO A 254 -28.11 12.97 6.54
CA PRO A 254 -27.86 14.32 7.07
C PRO A 254 -26.80 14.38 8.20
N TYR A 255 -26.08 13.29 8.41
CA TYR A 255 -25.12 13.10 9.48
C TYR A 255 -24.09 12.05 9.09
N PHE A 256 -22.98 12.05 9.81
CA PHE A 256 -22.01 10.96 9.83
C PHE A 256 -21.70 10.56 11.27
N TYR A 257 -20.91 9.51 11.44
CA TYR A 257 -20.49 9.01 12.75
C TYR A 257 -19.01 9.25 13.00
N THR A 258 -18.62 9.43 14.27
CA THR A 258 -17.22 9.43 14.69
C THR A 258 -17.00 8.48 15.85
N PHE A 259 -15.89 7.74 15.82
CA PHE A 259 -15.49 6.75 16.83
C PHE A 259 -13.99 6.46 16.78
N SER A 260 -13.47 5.67 17.72
CA SER A 260 -12.13 5.08 17.65
C SER A 260 -12.22 3.56 17.53
N ILE A 261 -11.26 2.95 16.83
CA ILE A 261 -11.19 1.50 16.64
C ILE A 261 -9.73 1.08 16.50
N ASP A 262 -9.40 -0.14 16.93
CA ASP A 262 -8.06 -0.71 16.73
C ASP A 262 -7.68 -0.71 15.23
N ALA A 263 -6.48 -0.21 14.92
CA ALA A 263 -6.01 -0.07 13.54
C ALA A 263 -5.99 -1.41 12.78
N ARG A 264 -5.69 -2.52 13.47
CA ARG A 264 -5.63 -3.86 12.86
C ARG A 264 -7.03 -4.37 12.56
N LEU A 265 -8.00 -4.12 13.45
CA LEU A 265 -9.40 -4.43 13.19
C LEU A 265 -9.96 -3.61 12.02
N LEU A 266 -9.67 -2.30 11.98
CA LEU A 266 -10.09 -1.44 10.87
C LEU A 266 -9.51 -1.91 9.54
N LYS A 267 -8.21 -2.28 9.50
CA LYS A 267 -7.56 -2.87 8.32
C LYS A 267 -8.20 -4.19 7.92
N ARG A 268 -8.58 -5.03 8.89
CA ARG A 268 -9.28 -6.29 8.62
C ARG A 268 -10.63 -6.03 7.97
N LEU A 269 -11.45 -5.16 8.56
CA LEU A 269 -12.81 -4.82 8.10
C LEU A 269 -12.87 -4.04 6.79
N SER A 270 -11.77 -3.37 6.43
CA SER A 270 -11.72 -2.60 5.21
C SER A 270 -11.03 -3.35 4.10
N ASP A 271 -11.51 -3.11 2.89
CA ASP A 271 -10.81 -3.53 1.69
C ASP A 271 -9.62 -2.62 1.48
N VAL A 272 -8.60 -2.85 2.27
CA VAL A 272 -7.27 -2.31 2.08
C VAL A 272 -6.62 -3.15 0.97
N HIS A 273 -7.22 -3.11 -0.23
CA HIS A 273 -6.82 -3.97 -1.34
C HIS A 273 -5.30 -3.81 -1.56
N ARG A 274 -4.54 -4.87 -1.27
CA ARG A 274 -3.41 -5.18 -2.16
C ARG A 274 -4.09 -5.40 -3.50
N ARG A 275 -3.79 -4.55 -4.48
CA ARG A 275 -4.39 -4.60 -5.82
C ARG A 275 -4.43 -6.06 -6.31
N ASN A 276 -5.59 -6.71 -6.19
CA ASN A 276 -5.94 -7.76 -7.11
C ASN A 276 -6.49 -7.02 -8.31
N SER A 277 -5.96 -7.40 -9.46
CA SER A 277 -5.96 -6.68 -10.73
C SER A 277 -7.33 -6.17 -11.17
N GLU A 278 -8.45 -6.70 -10.70
CA GLU A 278 -9.78 -6.54 -11.29
C GLU A 278 -10.55 -5.24 -10.95
N ASP A 279 -10.16 -4.47 -9.93
CA ASP A 279 -11.03 -3.41 -9.41
C ASP A 279 -10.39 -2.01 -9.31
N ARG A 280 -10.44 -1.26 -10.42
CA ARG A 280 -9.94 0.12 -10.51
C ARG A 280 -10.93 1.20 -10.07
N THR A 281 -12.14 0.82 -9.68
CA THR A 281 -13.07 1.77 -9.05
C THR A 281 -12.80 1.90 -7.54
N SER A 282 -11.87 1.09 -7.02
CA SER A 282 -11.46 1.13 -5.62
C SER A 282 -10.70 2.43 -5.31
N ILE A 283 -11.12 3.03 -4.20
CA ILE A 283 -11.02 4.44 -3.79
C ILE A 283 -9.58 4.85 -3.36
N GLN A 284 -8.54 4.05 -3.67
CA GLN A 284 -7.29 4.05 -2.92
C GLN A 284 -6.02 4.39 -3.74
N ARG A 285 -5.20 5.31 -3.20
CA ARG A 285 -3.83 5.68 -3.67
C ARG A 285 -2.93 4.46 -3.83
N LYS A 286 -1.90 4.55 -4.67
CA LYS A 286 -0.83 3.55 -4.73
C LYS A 286 -0.02 3.51 -3.42
N LYS A 287 0.40 2.31 -2.99
CA LYS A 287 1.35 2.11 -1.89
C LYS A 287 2.68 2.75 -2.29
N SER A 288 3.09 3.82 -1.59
CA SER A 288 4.50 4.20 -1.57
C SER A 288 5.13 3.42 -0.44
N ASP A 289 5.92 2.40 -0.77
CA ASP A 289 6.62 1.59 0.24
C ASP A 289 7.50 2.47 1.14
N ALA A 290 8.06 3.55 0.60
CA ALA A 290 8.80 4.56 1.34
C ALA A 290 7.92 5.25 2.39
N ARG A 291 6.74 5.75 1.99
CA ARG A 291 5.81 6.45 2.91
C ARG A 291 5.22 5.53 3.97
N VAL A 292 4.88 4.28 3.61
CA VAL A 292 4.39 3.29 4.58
C VAL A 292 5.49 2.98 5.59
N LYS A 293 6.72 2.74 5.12
CA LYS A 293 7.88 2.51 5.99
C LYS A 293 8.19 3.69 6.89
N GLU A 294 8.07 4.91 6.39
CA GLU A 294 8.23 6.13 7.19
C GLU A 294 7.17 6.22 8.29
N ILE A 295 5.90 5.96 7.96
CA ILE A 295 4.82 5.96 8.95
C ILE A 295 5.00 4.83 9.97
N THR A 296 5.41 3.63 9.55
CA THR A 296 5.76 2.53 10.46
C THR A 296 6.86 2.96 11.43
N ASN A 297 7.98 3.51 10.93
CA ASN A 297 9.07 4.00 11.77
C ASN A 297 8.58 5.10 12.73
N TYR A 298 7.67 5.96 12.26
CA TYR A 298 7.05 7.00 13.08
C TYR A 298 6.18 6.41 14.18
N ILE A 299 5.35 5.39 13.92
CA ILE A 299 4.56 4.71 14.96
C ILE A 299 5.48 4.07 16.00
N GLU A 300 6.58 3.45 15.56
CA GLU A 300 7.51 2.74 16.45
C GLU A 300 8.33 3.66 17.37
N GLY A 301 8.65 4.88 16.94
CA GLY A 301 9.54 5.75 17.70
C GLY A 301 9.45 7.25 17.47
N GLY A 302 8.43 7.74 16.76
CA GLY A 302 8.12 9.16 16.61
C GLY A 302 9.21 9.97 15.90
N PHE A 303 8.97 11.27 15.75
CA PHE A 303 9.95 12.20 15.19
C PHE A 303 10.84 12.80 16.32
N PRO A 304 12.17 12.96 16.12
CA PRO A 304 12.93 12.72 14.89
C PRO A 304 13.52 11.31 14.74
N TRP A 305 13.30 10.40 15.69
CA TRP A 305 13.89 9.04 15.63
C TRP A 305 13.50 8.24 14.37
N SER A 306 12.31 8.46 13.84
CA SER A 306 11.77 7.78 12.66
C SER A 306 12.52 8.07 11.36
N THR A 307 13.28 9.17 11.30
CA THR A 307 14.07 9.57 10.11
C THR A 307 15.50 9.02 10.13
N LEU A 308 15.92 8.42 11.24
CA LEU A 308 17.26 7.86 11.41
C LEU A 308 17.43 6.54 10.65
N THR A 309 18.67 6.23 10.28
CA THR A 309 19.00 4.90 9.75
C THR A 309 18.90 3.83 10.85
N ARG A 310 18.71 2.56 10.47
CA ARG A 310 18.65 1.45 11.43
C ARG A 310 19.92 1.33 12.29
N GLU A 311 21.06 1.74 11.76
CA GLU A 311 22.33 1.76 12.51
C GLU A 311 22.33 2.87 13.56
N GLN A 312 21.89 4.08 13.19
CA GLN A 312 21.77 5.20 14.12
C GLN A 312 20.74 4.93 15.23
N GLN A 313 19.59 4.32 14.89
CA GLN A 313 18.54 3.95 15.84
C GLN A 313 19.01 3.00 16.95
N ARG A 314 20.10 2.25 16.73
CA ARG A 314 20.68 1.30 17.70
C ARG A 314 21.69 1.94 18.66
N THR A 315 22.08 3.18 18.43
CA THR A 315 23.05 3.87 19.29
C THR A 315 22.37 4.45 20.53
N VAL A 316 23.06 4.37 21.68
CA VAL A 316 22.59 4.93 22.95
C VAL A 316 22.37 6.45 22.84
N GLU A 317 23.19 7.13 22.05
CA GLU A 317 23.08 8.57 21.83
C GLU A 317 21.75 8.97 21.17
N HIS A 318 21.29 8.22 20.18
CA HIS A 318 20.06 8.53 19.44
C HIS A 318 18.80 7.94 20.08
N ALA A 319 18.93 7.04 21.05
CA ALA A 319 17.79 6.53 21.83
C ALA A 319 16.99 7.64 22.51
N LYS A 320 17.65 8.76 22.89
CA LYS A 320 17.00 9.95 23.47
C LYS A 320 16.07 10.71 22.52
N LEU A 321 16.13 10.42 21.21
CA LEU A 321 15.31 11.05 20.19
C LEU A 321 13.96 10.34 19.99
N LYS A 322 13.77 9.19 20.64
CA LYS A 322 12.54 8.40 20.53
C LYS A 322 11.37 9.12 21.21
N MET A 323 10.29 9.34 20.46
CA MET A 323 9.07 10.00 20.89
C MET A 323 7.84 9.12 20.57
N PRO A 324 6.66 9.37 21.17
CA PRO A 324 5.44 8.66 20.79
C PRO A 324 5.03 8.99 19.35
N GLY A 325 4.80 7.96 18.53
CA GLY A 325 4.21 8.09 17.21
C GLY A 325 2.69 8.16 17.28
N LEU A 326 2.12 9.37 17.34
CA LEU A 326 0.67 9.56 17.41
C LEU A 326 0.10 9.96 16.05
N LEU A 327 -1.01 9.33 15.65
CA LEU A 327 -1.75 9.64 14.42
C LEU A 327 -3.11 10.27 14.77
N PRO A 328 -3.16 11.58 15.07
CA PRO A 328 -4.38 12.24 15.58
C PRO A 328 -5.43 12.53 14.50
N THR A 329 -5.06 12.41 13.23
CA THR A 329 -5.95 12.69 12.10
C THR A 329 -6.89 11.50 11.88
N ALA A 330 -8.16 11.77 11.61
CA ALA A 330 -9.14 10.70 11.38
C ALA A 330 -8.89 9.94 10.07
N ILE A 331 -9.25 8.66 10.05
CA ILE A 331 -9.46 7.86 8.84
C ILE A 331 -10.90 8.09 8.40
N ILE A 332 -11.11 8.37 7.12
CA ILE A 332 -12.45 8.63 6.58
C ILE A 332 -12.89 7.37 5.85
N ILE A 333 -14.05 6.84 6.25
CA ILE A 333 -14.56 5.57 5.75
C ILE A 333 -16.01 5.68 5.30
N ASN A 334 -16.41 4.73 4.46
CA ASN A 334 -17.79 4.45 4.13
C ASN A 334 -18.14 3.03 4.59
N ILE A 335 -19.24 2.88 5.33
CA ILE A 335 -19.79 1.59 5.76
C ILE A 335 -20.85 1.16 4.75
N LEU A 336 -20.65 0.00 4.14
CA LEU A 336 -21.56 -0.55 3.14
C LEU A 336 -22.85 -1.08 3.79
N SER A 337 -23.99 -0.87 3.12
CA SER A 337 -25.26 -1.48 3.51
C SER A 337 -25.37 -2.95 3.07
N PRO A 338 -26.23 -3.75 3.71
CA PRO A 338 -26.50 -5.12 3.28
C PRO A 338 -26.93 -5.20 1.80
N ASN A 339 -26.41 -6.20 1.08
CA ASN A 339 -26.67 -6.46 -0.34
C ASN A 339 -26.18 -5.38 -1.32
N GLU A 340 -25.37 -4.40 -0.86
CA GLU A 340 -24.71 -3.46 -1.77
C GLU A 340 -23.83 -4.21 -2.77
N LYS A 341 -23.88 -3.75 -4.01
CA LYS A 341 -23.06 -4.26 -5.11
C LYS A 341 -21.89 -3.33 -5.36
N ARG A 342 -20.69 -3.90 -5.48
CA ARG A 342 -19.48 -3.19 -5.89
C ARG A 342 -18.76 -4.04 -6.93
N ASN A 343 -18.67 -3.54 -8.16
CA ASN A 343 -17.91 -4.16 -9.26
C ASN A 343 -18.25 -5.64 -9.48
N GLY A 344 -19.54 -5.94 -9.55
CA GLY A 344 -20.03 -7.31 -9.72
C GLY A 344 -20.04 -8.16 -8.44
N LYS A 345 -19.44 -7.71 -7.33
CA LYS A 345 -19.43 -8.41 -6.03
C LYS A 345 -20.56 -7.93 -5.13
N ILE A 346 -21.10 -8.82 -4.30
CA ILE A 346 -22.19 -8.53 -3.35
C ILE A 346 -21.68 -8.69 -1.92
N LEU A 347 -21.99 -7.72 -1.05
CA LEU A 347 -21.69 -7.85 0.37
C LEU A 347 -22.67 -8.85 1.01
N GLU A 348 -22.16 -10.03 1.39
CA GLU A 348 -22.94 -11.06 2.06
C GLU A 348 -23.44 -10.56 3.44
N ALA A 349 -24.68 -10.92 3.79
CA ALA A 349 -25.33 -10.51 5.04
C ALA A 349 -24.51 -10.84 6.30
N ARG A 350 -23.81 -11.99 6.34
CA ARG A 350 -22.97 -12.42 7.47
C ARG A 350 -21.74 -11.52 7.72
N ASN A 351 -21.35 -10.73 6.73
CA ASN A 351 -20.18 -9.83 6.80
C ASN A 351 -20.58 -8.35 6.98
N CYS A 352 -21.89 -8.06 7.02
CA CYS A 352 -22.39 -6.70 7.11
C CYS A 352 -22.21 -6.12 8.52
N LEU A 353 -21.76 -4.88 8.58
CA LEU A 353 -21.81 -4.10 9.82
C LEU A 353 -23.20 -3.49 9.96
N THR A 354 -23.75 -3.46 11.18
CA THR A 354 -25.08 -2.89 11.44
C THR A 354 -24.99 -1.75 12.44
N ILE A 355 -25.75 -0.68 12.18
CA ILE A 355 -25.78 0.50 13.04
C ILE A 355 -27.14 0.57 13.74
N ASP A 356 -27.15 0.35 15.06
CA ASP A 356 -28.31 0.64 15.92
C ASP A 356 -28.26 2.12 16.29
N ASP A 357 -28.96 2.96 15.52
CA ASP A 357 -29.10 4.40 15.78
C ASP A 357 -30.53 4.72 16.21
N ARG A 358 -30.72 4.81 17.53
CA ARG A 358 -32.00 5.17 18.17
C ARG A 358 -32.32 6.66 18.11
N LEU A 359 -31.37 7.49 17.66
CA LEU A 359 -31.58 8.93 17.39
C LEU A 359 -32.45 9.19 16.15
N LYS A 360 -32.90 8.14 15.47
CA LYS A 360 -33.82 8.24 14.33
C LYS A 360 -35.28 8.36 14.78
N ASP A 361 -35.58 7.99 16.02
CA ASP A 361 -36.91 8.08 16.60
C ASP A 361 -36.96 9.29 17.54
N GLN A 362 -37.71 10.31 17.12
CA GLN A 362 -37.84 11.57 17.84
C GLN A 362 -38.46 11.36 19.24
N ASP A 363 -39.45 10.47 19.34
CA ASP A 363 -40.11 10.15 20.61
C ASP A 363 -39.14 9.37 21.52
N ALA A 364 -38.33 8.47 20.96
CA ALA A 364 -37.32 7.74 21.72
C ALA A 364 -36.20 8.66 22.25
N TRP A 365 -35.82 9.70 21.50
CA TRP A 365 -34.83 10.70 21.92
C TRP A 365 -35.35 11.59 23.05
N GLU A 366 -36.56 12.12 22.93
CA GLU A 366 -37.16 13.01 23.92
C GLU A 366 -37.45 12.32 25.26
N ASN A 367 -37.70 11.01 25.23
CA ASN A 367 -37.98 10.19 26.42
C ASN A 367 -36.73 9.45 26.96
N ALA A 368 -35.56 9.62 26.35
CA ALA A 368 -34.34 8.94 26.79
C ALA A 368 -33.79 9.57 28.09
N LYS A 369 -33.55 8.74 29.10
CA LYS A 369 -32.94 9.17 30.38
C LYS A 369 -31.43 9.44 30.26
N GLU A 370 -30.79 8.91 29.22
CA GLU A 370 -29.38 9.08 28.88
C GLU A 370 -29.29 9.31 27.37
N VAL A 371 -28.26 10.02 26.89
CA VAL A 371 -28.04 10.24 25.45
C VAL A 371 -27.81 8.87 24.77
N PRO A 372 -28.72 8.38 23.91
CA PRO A 372 -28.50 7.11 23.22
C PRO A 372 -27.43 7.29 22.15
N PHE A 373 -26.21 6.83 22.45
CA PHE A 373 -25.14 6.76 21.45
C PHE A 373 -25.45 5.66 20.43
N PRO A 374 -25.34 5.95 19.11
CA PRO A 374 -25.41 4.91 18.08
C PRO A 374 -24.38 3.81 18.35
N ILE A 375 -24.75 2.56 18.08
CA ILE A 375 -23.86 1.40 18.26
C ILE A 375 -23.59 0.75 16.91
N LEU A 376 -22.31 0.64 16.54
CA LEU A 376 -21.86 -0.19 15.43
C LEU A 376 -21.67 -1.63 15.93
N ASN A 377 -22.38 -2.57 15.33
CA ASN A 377 -22.27 -3.99 15.63
C ASN A 377 -21.42 -4.67 14.55
N ILE A 378 -20.41 -5.41 14.99
CA ILE A 378 -19.48 -6.16 14.15
C ILE A 378 -19.81 -7.66 14.28
N PRO A 379 -20.09 -8.39 13.18
CA PRO A 379 -20.42 -9.81 13.23
C PRO A 379 -19.32 -10.65 13.89
N GLU A 380 -19.71 -11.69 14.65
CA GLU A 380 -18.75 -12.57 15.34
C GLU A 380 -17.73 -13.22 14.40
N GLY A 381 -18.15 -13.54 13.16
CA GLY A 381 -17.29 -14.16 12.16
C GLY A 381 -16.04 -13.33 11.83
N VAL A 382 -16.09 -11.99 11.96
CA VAL A 382 -14.93 -11.12 11.73
C VAL A 382 -13.76 -11.46 12.64
N PHE A 383 -14.05 -11.94 13.86
CA PHE A 383 -13.06 -12.29 14.87
C PHE A 383 -12.56 -13.74 14.80
N SER A 384 -12.83 -14.42 13.68
CA SER A 384 -12.23 -15.71 13.35
C SER A 384 -11.04 -15.51 12.42
N ASP A 385 -9.97 -16.29 12.56
CA ASP A 385 -8.74 -16.13 11.76
C ASP A 385 -8.97 -16.36 10.26
N ASP A 386 -9.90 -17.26 9.91
CA ASP A 386 -10.27 -17.64 8.54
C ASP A 386 -11.21 -16.66 7.83
N TRP A 387 -11.65 -15.58 8.50
CA TRP A 387 -12.54 -14.59 7.88
C TRP A 387 -11.83 -13.79 6.78
N ASN A 388 -12.29 -13.99 5.54
CA ASN A 388 -11.80 -13.29 4.36
C ASN A 388 -12.91 -13.22 3.29
N PRO A 389 -13.87 -12.30 3.42
CA PRO A 389 -14.98 -12.20 2.46
C PRO A 389 -14.50 -11.62 1.13
N GLU A 390 -15.25 -11.90 0.06
CA GLU A 390 -14.93 -11.42 -1.29
C GLU A 390 -15.06 -9.89 -1.43
N LEU A 391 -16.03 -9.31 -0.70
CA LEU A 391 -16.22 -7.88 -0.52
C LEU A 391 -16.26 -7.57 0.98
N LYS A 392 -15.36 -6.70 1.43
CA LYS A 392 -15.32 -6.26 2.83
C LYS A 392 -16.32 -5.13 3.09
N PRO A 393 -16.82 -4.99 4.34
CA PRO A 393 -17.91 -4.06 4.65
C PRO A 393 -17.50 -2.58 4.74
N ILE A 394 -16.20 -2.25 4.71
CA ILE A 394 -15.71 -0.87 4.80
C ILE A 394 -14.88 -0.49 3.58
N GLU A 395 -15.20 0.67 3.00
CA GLU A 395 -14.40 1.35 1.97
C GLU A 395 -13.64 2.53 2.62
N ILE A 396 -12.32 2.64 2.38
CA ILE A 396 -11.51 3.77 2.87
C ILE A 396 -11.55 4.91 1.86
N ILE A 397 -12.01 6.10 2.28
CA ILE A 397 -12.02 7.34 1.49
C ILE A 397 -10.71 8.13 1.65
N ASP A 398 -10.22 8.25 2.89
CA ASP A 398 -8.92 8.90 3.19
C ASP A 398 -8.21 8.23 4.38
N GLY A 399 -6.87 8.21 4.34
CA GLY A 399 -6.04 7.72 5.43
C GLY A 399 -5.44 6.32 5.25
N GLN A 400 -5.64 5.70 4.08
CA GLN A 400 -5.08 4.38 3.73
C GLN A 400 -3.59 4.17 4.06
N HIS A 401 -2.70 5.15 3.82
CA HIS A 401 -1.24 4.99 4.07
C HIS A 401 -0.96 4.80 5.56
N ARG A 402 -1.79 5.40 6.42
CA ARG A 402 -1.74 5.24 7.88
C ARG A 402 -2.20 3.86 8.29
N LEU A 403 -3.23 3.33 7.65
CA LEU A 403 -3.74 1.99 7.91
C LEU A 403 -2.80 0.88 7.41
N TRP A 404 -2.13 1.12 6.28
CA TRP A 404 -1.10 0.22 5.72
C TRP A 404 0.16 0.09 6.56
N ALA A 405 0.43 1.05 7.46
CA ALA A 405 1.57 0.96 8.35
C ALA A 405 1.44 -0.15 9.40
N PHE A 406 0.28 -0.80 9.49
CA PHE A 406 0.01 -1.93 10.38
C PHE A 406 0.01 -3.24 9.58
N GLU A 407 1.18 -3.78 9.23
CA GLU A 407 1.29 -5.07 8.54
C GLU A 407 1.12 -6.26 9.49
N ASP A 408 0.57 -7.38 9.00
CA ASP A 408 0.19 -8.54 9.83
C ASP A 408 1.41 -9.25 10.42
N ASN A 409 2.60 -9.01 9.85
CA ASN A 409 3.88 -9.52 10.31
C ASN A 409 4.63 -8.56 11.25
N GLN A 410 4.10 -7.35 11.49
CA GLN A 410 4.68 -6.38 12.41
C GLN A 410 4.11 -6.56 13.81
N ASN A 411 5.00 -6.76 14.77
CA ASN A 411 4.63 -7.02 16.15
C ASN A 411 4.34 -5.70 16.89
N PHE A 412 3.14 -5.15 16.69
CA PHE A 412 2.67 -3.99 17.47
C PHE A 412 2.14 -4.46 18.83
N ASN A 413 2.91 -4.21 19.88
CA ASN A 413 2.49 -4.46 21.26
C ASN A 413 1.58 -3.32 21.75
N GLY A 414 0.38 -3.67 22.23
CA GLY A 414 -0.60 -2.74 22.81
C GLY A 414 -1.86 -2.51 21.98
N ASN A 415 -2.76 -1.66 22.48
CA ASN A 415 -3.93 -1.17 21.77
C ASN A 415 -3.55 0.12 21.03
N TYR A 416 -3.65 0.14 19.71
CA TYR A 416 -3.40 1.34 18.89
C TYR A 416 -4.66 1.67 18.11
N GLU A 417 -5.42 2.63 18.62
CA GLU A 417 -6.67 3.07 18.02
C GLU A 417 -6.46 4.23 17.05
N LEU A 418 -7.24 4.24 15.97
CA LEU A 418 -7.31 5.36 15.04
C LEU A 418 -8.66 6.07 15.21
N PRO A 419 -8.68 7.41 15.20
CA PRO A 419 -9.94 8.13 15.08
C PRO A 419 -10.54 7.88 13.68
N VAL A 420 -11.86 7.69 13.62
CA VAL A 420 -12.59 7.37 12.39
C VAL A 420 -13.76 8.31 12.21
N ILE A 421 -13.93 8.82 10.99
CA ILE A 421 -15.15 9.46 10.50
C ILE A 421 -15.81 8.49 9.53
N ALA A 422 -17.02 8.05 9.84
CA ALA A 422 -17.75 7.03 9.09
C ALA A 422 -19.04 7.57 8.48
N PHE A 423 -19.12 7.47 7.16
CA PHE A 423 -20.36 7.66 6.41
C PHE A 423 -21.10 6.32 6.27
N ASP A 424 -22.43 6.39 6.18
CA ASP A 424 -23.31 5.23 6.14
C ASP A 424 -23.95 5.13 4.75
N ASN A 425 -23.45 4.16 3.98
CA ASN A 425 -23.83 3.83 2.62
C ASN A 425 -23.77 5.00 1.63
N LEU A 426 -22.63 5.69 1.61
CA LEU A 426 -22.36 6.78 0.70
C LEU A 426 -22.12 6.27 -0.73
N ASP A 427 -22.81 6.88 -1.70
CA ASP A 427 -22.61 6.57 -3.12
C ASP A 427 -21.21 6.99 -3.59
N ARG A 428 -20.72 6.35 -4.65
CA ARG A 428 -19.36 6.57 -5.16
C ARG A 428 -19.07 8.00 -5.59
N ALA A 429 -20.05 8.72 -6.16
CA ALA A 429 -19.85 10.12 -6.55
C ALA A 429 -19.58 11.02 -5.33
N TRP A 430 -20.27 10.77 -4.21
CA TRP A 430 -20.04 11.49 -2.97
C TRP A 430 -18.71 11.13 -2.31
N GLN A 431 -18.30 9.86 -2.38
CA GLN A 431 -16.96 9.46 -1.95
C GLN A 431 -15.87 10.20 -2.76
N ALA A 432 -16.03 10.31 -4.08
CA ALA A 432 -15.14 11.09 -4.94
C ALA A 432 -15.15 12.59 -4.61
N TYR A 433 -16.33 13.17 -4.34
CA TYR A 433 -16.46 14.55 -3.88
C TYR A 433 -15.70 14.81 -2.57
N LEU A 434 -15.85 13.93 -1.58
CA LEU A 434 -15.12 14.03 -0.30
C LEU A 434 -13.61 13.91 -0.53
N PHE A 435 -13.17 12.95 -1.34
CA PHE A 435 -11.75 12.83 -1.68
C PHE A 435 -11.20 14.11 -2.32
N TYR A 436 -11.91 14.66 -3.31
CA TYR A 436 -11.51 15.87 -4.02
C TYR A 436 -11.38 17.07 -3.09
N THR A 437 -12.40 17.30 -2.26
CA THR A 437 -12.46 18.46 -1.36
C THR A 437 -11.43 18.39 -0.24
N ILE A 438 -11.04 17.19 0.19
CA ILE A 438 -10.09 16.98 1.30
C ILE A 438 -8.63 16.97 0.82
N ASN A 439 -8.37 16.47 -0.38
CA ASN A 439 -7.00 16.20 -0.86
C ASN A 439 -6.55 17.08 -2.03
N ILE A 440 -7.43 17.40 -2.97
CA ILE A 440 -7.07 18.11 -4.20
C ILE A 440 -7.25 19.61 -4.02
N LYS A 441 -8.44 20.05 -3.59
CA LYS A 441 -8.74 21.49 -3.39
C LYS A 441 -7.75 22.19 -2.44
N PRO A 442 -7.31 21.60 -1.31
CA PRO A 442 -6.31 22.21 -0.42
C PRO A 442 -4.85 22.07 -0.90
N VAL A 443 -4.62 21.60 -2.12
CA VAL A 443 -3.32 21.35 -2.76
C VAL A 443 -2.40 20.44 -1.93
N LYS A 444 -2.81 19.19 -1.71
CA LYS A 444 -1.92 18.10 -1.23
C LYS A 444 -1.53 17.11 -2.32
N ILE A 445 -2.26 17.10 -3.44
CA ILE A 445 -2.08 16.19 -4.59
C ILE A 445 -2.26 17.01 -5.88
N ASN A 446 -1.47 16.69 -6.91
CA ASN A 446 -1.66 17.22 -8.26
C ASN A 446 -3.06 16.86 -8.81
N THR A 447 -3.77 17.84 -9.36
CA THR A 447 -5.15 17.70 -9.85
C THR A 447 -5.30 16.59 -10.89
N SER A 448 -4.38 16.47 -11.85
CA SER A 448 -4.40 15.42 -12.89
C SER A 448 -4.23 14.03 -12.29
N LEU A 449 -3.40 13.88 -11.24
CA LEU A 449 -3.28 12.62 -10.49
C LEU A 449 -4.59 12.31 -9.76
N GLY A 450 -5.30 13.33 -9.27
CA GLY A 450 -6.63 13.19 -8.71
C GLY A 450 -7.64 12.53 -9.66
N PHE A 451 -7.68 12.97 -10.92
CA PHE A 451 -8.55 12.39 -11.95
C PHE A 451 -8.13 11.00 -12.42
N ASP A 452 -6.86 10.61 -12.24
CA ASP A 452 -6.40 9.24 -12.51
C ASP A 452 -6.75 8.29 -11.36
N LEU A 453 -6.64 8.78 -10.12
CA LEU A 453 -7.01 8.02 -8.92
C LEU A 453 -8.54 7.89 -8.78
N TYR A 454 -9.29 8.90 -9.23
CA TYR A 454 -10.75 8.91 -9.23
C TYR A 454 -11.28 9.25 -10.62
N PRO A 455 -11.31 8.27 -11.56
CA PRO A 455 -11.84 8.49 -12.91
C PRO A 455 -13.27 9.02 -12.93
N MET A 456 -14.08 8.70 -11.91
CA MET A 456 -15.44 9.22 -11.76
C MET A 456 -15.51 10.75 -11.64
N LEU A 457 -14.44 11.42 -11.19
CA LEU A 457 -14.38 12.89 -11.16
C LEU A 457 -14.50 13.49 -12.56
N ARG A 458 -14.12 12.75 -13.62
CA ARG A 458 -14.11 13.24 -15.01
C ARG A 458 -15.50 13.51 -15.57
N THR A 459 -16.54 12.96 -14.93
CA THR A 459 -17.95 13.00 -15.39
C THR A 459 -18.85 13.81 -14.46
N GLN A 460 -18.30 14.44 -13.42
CA GLN A 460 -19.10 15.16 -12.42
C GLN A 460 -19.47 16.57 -12.89
N SER A 461 -20.77 16.81 -13.08
CA SER A 461 -21.33 18.08 -13.58
C SER A 461 -20.94 19.30 -12.73
N TRP A 462 -20.82 19.16 -11.41
CA TRP A 462 -20.42 20.25 -10.51
C TRP A 462 -18.95 20.69 -10.70
N LEU A 463 -18.06 19.77 -11.12
CA LEU A 463 -16.68 20.10 -11.49
C LEU A 463 -16.62 20.77 -12.86
N GLU A 464 -17.49 20.36 -13.79
CA GLU A 464 -17.57 20.97 -15.13
C GLU A 464 -18.00 22.45 -15.07
N ALA A 465 -18.91 22.79 -14.15
CA ALA A 465 -19.40 24.15 -13.96
C ALA A 465 -18.43 25.07 -13.19
N SER A 466 -17.33 24.54 -12.64
CA SER A 466 -16.38 25.29 -11.82
C SER A 466 -15.25 25.93 -12.65
N LYS A 467 -14.87 27.17 -12.33
CA LYS A 467 -13.80 27.92 -13.04
C LYS A 467 -12.41 27.28 -12.95
N ASP A 468 -12.16 26.44 -11.94
CA ASP A 468 -10.91 25.73 -11.67
C ASP A 468 -10.96 24.23 -12.04
N GLY A 469 -11.96 23.81 -12.84
CA GLY A 469 -12.44 22.43 -12.94
C GLY A 469 -11.94 21.54 -14.09
N ILE A 470 -12.81 20.62 -14.52
CA ILE A 470 -12.55 19.54 -15.51
C ILE A 470 -11.93 20.03 -16.82
N LEU A 471 -12.24 21.24 -17.27
CA LEU A 471 -11.67 21.84 -18.50
C LEU A 471 -10.14 21.98 -18.41
N ALA A 472 -9.63 22.50 -17.29
CA ALA A 472 -8.19 22.63 -17.08
C ALA A 472 -7.49 21.27 -17.03
N TYR A 473 -8.16 20.24 -16.47
CA TYR A 473 -7.67 18.87 -16.53
C TYR A 473 -7.65 18.31 -17.96
N ARG A 474 -8.73 18.47 -18.73
CA ARG A 474 -8.82 17.98 -20.11
C ARG A 474 -7.74 18.62 -20.98
N GLU A 475 -7.51 19.92 -20.83
CA GLU A 475 -6.46 20.65 -21.54
C GLU A 475 -5.06 20.19 -21.11
N SER A 476 -4.79 20.13 -19.80
CA SER A 476 -3.51 19.66 -19.27
C SER A 476 -3.21 18.22 -19.71
N ARG A 477 -4.19 17.32 -19.66
CA ARG A 477 -4.01 15.93 -20.09
C ARG A 477 -3.84 15.81 -21.61
N ALA A 478 -4.61 16.56 -22.39
CA ALA A 478 -4.43 16.59 -23.85
C ALA A 478 -3.02 17.09 -24.22
N GLN A 479 -2.49 18.08 -23.49
CA GLN A 479 -1.12 18.55 -23.66
C GLN A 479 -0.10 17.46 -23.29
N GLU A 480 -0.26 16.79 -22.15
CA GLU A 480 0.60 15.66 -21.73
C GLU A 480 0.65 14.54 -22.80
N LEU A 481 -0.50 14.21 -23.42
CA LEU A 481 -0.56 13.19 -24.49
C LEU A 481 0.14 13.63 -25.78
N VAL A 482 0.00 14.90 -26.16
CA VAL A 482 0.69 15.47 -27.34
C VAL A 482 2.20 15.52 -27.11
N GLU A 483 2.63 15.88 -25.91
CA GLU A 483 4.04 15.84 -25.52
C GLU A 483 4.58 14.40 -25.56
N ALA A 484 3.84 13.41 -25.05
CA ALA A 484 4.23 12.01 -25.13
C ALA A 484 4.38 11.53 -26.59
N LEU A 485 3.41 11.85 -27.46
CA LEU A 485 3.46 11.54 -28.90
C LEU A 485 4.68 12.15 -29.60
N TRP A 486 5.11 13.34 -29.18
CA TRP A 486 6.24 14.04 -29.78
C TRP A 486 7.59 13.53 -29.24
N VAL A 487 7.71 13.34 -27.92
CA VAL A 487 8.97 12.97 -27.26
C VAL A 487 9.34 11.51 -27.45
N SER A 488 8.37 10.58 -27.36
CA SER A 488 8.70 9.16 -27.30
C SER A 488 9.05 8.58 -28.67
N PRO A 489 10.18 7.86 -28.81
CA PRO A 489 10.57 7.20 -30.06
C PRO A 489 9.66 6.03 -30.43
N LEU A 490 8.80 5.57 -29.51
CA LEU A 490 7.78 4.55 -29.76
C LEU A 490 6.59 5.11 -30.55
N SER A 491 6.49 6.43 -30.69
CA SER A 491 5.42 7.08 -31.43
C SER A 491 5.77 7.25 -32.90
N VAL A 492 4.83 6.97 -33.79
CA VAL A 492 4.94 7.36 -35.20
C VAL A 492 4.93 8.90 -35.38
N TRP A 493 4.56 9.65 -34.34
CA TRP A 493 4.59 11.11 -34.30
C TRP A 493 5.87 11.68 -33.67
N HIS A 494 6.86 10.85 -33.36
CA HIS A 494 8.12 11.28 -32.78
C HIS A 494 8.77 12.39 -33.60
N ASN A 495 9.05 13.54 -32.96
CA ASN A 495 9.58 14.76 -33.60
C ASN A 495 8.76 15.32 -34.79
N ARG A 496 7.49 14.91 -34.96
CA ARG A 496 6.64 15.28 -36.12
C ARG A 496 5.47 16.19 -35.79
N ILE A 497 5.51 16.81 -34.61
CA ILE A 497 4.55 17.82 -34.18
C ILE A 497 5.31 19.13 -34.01
N ASN A 498 4.79 20.21 -34.59
CA ASN A 498 5.35 21.54 -34.46
C ASN A 498 4.99 22.11 -33.08
N MET A 499 5.92 21.95 -32.14
CA MET A 499 5.77 22.37 -30.73
C MET A 499 6.00 23.88 -30.53
N ILE A 500 6.83 24.52 -31.36
CA ILE A 500 7.32 25.89 -31.16
C ILE A 500 6.68 26.89 -32.16
N GLY A 501 5.98 26.39 -33.18
CA GLY A 501 5.35 27.21 -34.22
C GLY A 501 6.32 27.68 -35.31
N GLU A 502 7.38 26.92 -35.55
CA GLU A 502 8.44 27.27 -36.49
C GLU A 502 7.92 27.25 -37.94
N SER A 503 8.37 28.24 -38.73
CA SER A 503 8.06 28.32 -40.16
C SER A 503 8.84 27.25 -40.93
N GLY A 504 8.12 26.38 -41.64
CA GLY A 504 8.72 25.29 -42.43
C GLY A 504 8.75 23.92 -41.74
N GLY A 505 8.45 23.87 -40.43
CA GLY A 505 8.34 22.64 -39.64
C GLY A 505 7.14 21.75 -40.00
N PRO A 506 6.83 20.72 -39.18
CA PRO A 506 5.71 19.81 -39.43
C PRO A 506 4.38 20.56 -39.60
N SER A 507 3.50 20.03 -40.44
CA SER A 507 2.19 20.64 -40.73
C SER A 507 1.20 20.58 -39.57
N MET A 508 1.40 19.65 -38.63
CA MET A 508 0.62 19.55 -37.42
C MET A 508 1.22 20.40 -36.31
N SER A 509 0.44 21.32 -35.72
CA SER A 509 0.87 22.10 -34.55
C SER A 509 0.39 21.48 -33.24
N GLN A 510 1.11 21.72 -32.14
CA GLN A 510 0.70 21.29 -30.79
C GLN A 510 -0.73 21.78 -30.47
N ALA A 511 -1.02 23.06 -30.70
CA ALA A 511 -2.33 23.64 -30.42
C ALA A 511 -3.45 23.00 -31.24
N ALA A 512 -3.20 22.64 -32.50
CA ALA A 512 -4.17 21.92 -33.33
C ALA A 512 -4.41 20.49 -32.81
N PHE A 513 -3.35 19.78 -32.43
CA PHE A 513 -3.45 18.42 -31.89
C PHE A 513 -4.19 18.39 -30.54
N VAL A 514 -3.87 19.32 -29.63
CA VAL A 514 -4.59 19.48 -28.35
C VAL A 514 -6.07 19.73 -28.60
N ARG A 515 -6.43 20.64 -29.51
CA ARG A 515 -7.84 20.86 -29.89
C ARG A 515 -8.49 19.60 -30.46
N THR A 516 -7.76 18.77 -31.22
CA THR A 516 -8.28 17.50 -31.71
C THR A 516 -8.61 16.55 -30.55
N PHE A 517 -7.74 16.43 -29.55
CA PHE A 517 -8.01 15.63 -28.35
C PHE A 517 -9.26 16.10 -27.58
N ILE A 518 -9.39 17.41 -27.36
CA ILE A 518 -10.56 18.01 -26.70
C ILE A 518 -11.86 17.73 -27.46
N ASN A 519 -11.80 17.70 -28.79
CA ASN A 519 -12.97 17.45 -29.64
C ASN A 519 -13.24 15.96 -29.93
N SER A 520 -12.36 15.05 -29.50
CA SER A 520 -12.49 13.60 -29.71
C SER A 520 -12.56 12.87 -28.37
N PHE A 521 -11.43 12.40 -27.85
CA PHE A 521 -11.36 11.56 -26.65
C PHE A 521 -11.81 12.27 -25.36
N PHE A 522 -11.62 13.59 -25.26
CA PHE A 522 -12.00 14.40 -24.09
C PHE A 522 -13.28 15.21 -24.28
N ARG A 523 -14.08 14.92 -25.32
CA ARG A 523 -15.35 15.62 -25.51
C ARG A 523 -16.33 15.31 -24.37
N GLN A 524 -17.16 16.28 -24.01
CA GLN A 524 -18.07 16.15 -22.86
C GLN A 524 -19.04 14.98 -23.01
N THR A 525 -19.61 14.83 -24.21
CA THR A 525 -20.58 13.78 -24.54
C THR A 525 -19.96 12.75 -25.46
N LYS A 526 -20.02 11.48 -25.08
CA LYS A 526 -19.44 10.36 -25.84
C LYS A 526 -17.92 10.43 -26.03
N GLY A 527 -17.18 11.09 -25.12
CA GLY A 527 -15.72 11.10 -25.11
C GLY A 527 -15.20 9.94 -24.29
N LEU A 528 -14.42 9.05 -24.90
CA LEU A 528 -13.98 7.80 -24.27
C LEU A 528 -13.21 8.02 -22.96
N TYR A 529 -12.52 9.16 -22.81
CA TYR A 529 -11.75 9.50 -21.60
C TYR A 529 -12.48 10.40 -20.60
N SER A 530 -13.66 10.91 -20.94
CA SER A 530 -14.34 11.99 -20.20
C SER A 530 -15.83 11.81 -20.00
N SER A 531 -16.45 10.77 -20.54
CA SER A 531 -17.88 10.50 -20.43
C SER A 531 -18.16 9.22 -19.63
N ASN A 532 -19.38 9.12 -19.10
CA ASN A 532 -19.90 7.85 -18.61
C ASN A 532 -20.10 6.89 -19.79
N LEU A 533 -19.95 5.60 -19.51
CA LEU A 533 -19.97 4.49 -20.45
C LEU A 533 -20.93 3.42 -19.93
N VAL A 534 -21.44 2.61 -20.85
CA VAL A 534 -22.35 1.48 -20.61
C VAL A 534 -23.74 1.98 -20.19
N LYS A 535 -24.70 1.89 -21.12
CA LYS A 535 -26.09 2.38 -20.91
C LYS A 535 -26.81 1.70 -19.74
N THR A 536 -26.44 0.47 -19.39
CA THR A 536 -27.13 -0.36 -18.38
C THR A 536 -26.50 -0.28 -16.99
N GLU A 537 -25.21 0.02 -16.89
CA GLU A 537 -24.48 0.13 -15.63
C GLU A 537 -23.44 1.23 -15.80
N LEU A 538 -23.72 2.43 -15.28
CA LEU A 538 -22.86 3.59 -15.48
C LEU A 538 -21.44 3.32 -14.94
N GLN A 539 -20.50 3.24 -15.86
CA GLN A 539 -19.09 3.03 -15.62
C GLN A 539 -18.26 4.12 -16.30
N VAL A 540 -16.99 4.21 -15.93
CA VAL A 540 -16.02 5.11 -16.56
C VAL A 540 -14.81 4.29 -17.01
N LEU A 541 -14.07 4.80 -18.00
CA LEU A 541 -12.84 4.16 -18.42
C LEU A 541 -11.77 4.38 -17.35
N ASN A 542 -11.29 3.29 -16.79
CA ASN A 542 -10.40 3.32 -15.64
C ASN A 542 -8.92 3.48 -16.01
N TRP A 543 -8.61 3.80 -17.27
CA TRP A 543 -7.23 3.93 -17.76
C TRP A 543 -6.48 5.10 -17.12
N ASN A 544 -5.19 4.84 -16.84
CA ASN A 544 -4.23 5.84 -16.38
C ASN A 544 -3.60 6.60 -17.55
N ARG A 545 -2.64 7.51 -17.27
CA ARG A 545 -1.98 8.33 -18.30
C ARG A 545 -1.26 7.49 -19.35
N ALA A 546 -0.47 6.50 -18.91
CA ALA A 546 0.32 5.66 -19.80
C ALA A 546 -0.55 4.80 -20.73
N GLN A 547 -1.67 4.27 -20.23
CA GLN A 547 -2.63 3.54 -21.06
C GLN A 547 -3.38 4.44 -22.04
N GLN A 548 -3.77 5.64 -21.63
CA GLN A 548 -4.34 6.63 -22.55
C GLN A 548 -3.34 6.93 -23.68
N ALA A 549 -2.07 7.20 -23.34
CA ALA A 549 -1.03 7.43 -24.35
C ALA A 549 -0.80 6.22 -25.25
N ALA A 550 -0.58 5.04 -24.68
CA ALA A 550 -0.33 3.80 -25.41
C ALA A 550 -1.46 3.47 -26.38
N PHE A 551 -2.71 3.70 -26.00
CA PHE A 551 -3.85 3.47 -26.89
C PHE A 551 -3.80 4.37 -28.13
N ILE A 552 -3.49 5.65 -27.97
CA ILE A 552 -3.34 6.57 -29.09
C ILE A 552 -2.14 6.17 -29.97
N PHE A 553 -1.04 5.74 -29.36
CA PHE A 553 0.13 5.24 -30.09
C PHE A 553 -0.24 4.06 -30.97
N LEU A 554 -0.98 3.10 -30.40
CA LEU A 554 -1.42 1.90 -31.10
C LEU A 554 -2.37 2.22 -32.26
N ILE A 555 -3.28 3.19 -32.13
CA ILE A 555 -4.14 3.64 -33.24
C ILE A 555 -3.29 4.10 -34.43
N TRP A 556 -2.32 4.98 -34.17
CA TRP A 556 -1.49 5.54 -35.24
C TRP A 556 -0.47 4.53 -35.79
N GLU A 557 0.12 3.69 -34.92
CA GLU A 557 0.98 2.57 -35.32
C GLU A 557 0.21 1.60 -36.25
N SER A 558 -1.05 1.28 -35.92
CA SER A 558 -1.86 0.40 -36.77
C SER A 558 -2.17 1.03 -38.12
N ILE A 559 -2.45 2.33 -38.19
CA ILE A 559 -2.68 3.03 -39.45
C ILE A 559 -1.41 3.04 -40.31
N GLU A 560 -0.25 3.35 -39.73
CA GLU A 560 1.03 3.32 -40.45
C GLU A 560 1.36 1.90 -40.97
N ASN A 561 1.16 0.88 -40.15
CA ASN A 561 1.37 -0.51 -40.56
C ASN A 561 0.42 -0.91 -41.69
N SER A 562 -0.86 -0.55 -41.60
CA SER A 562 -1.84 -0.83 -42.65
C SER A 562 -1.54 -0.09 -43.96
N LEU A 563 -0.95 1.12 -43.89
CA LEU A 563 -0.46 1.82 -45.09
C LEU A 563 0.72 1.07 -45.71
N SER A 564 1.74 0.80 -44.90
CA SER A 564 3.02 0.22 -45.35
C SER A 564 2.85 -1.18 -45.94
N ASN A 565 1.95 -1.98 -45.37
CA ASN A 565 1.69 -3.35 -45.81
C ASN A 565 0.69 -3.45 -46.98
N ASN A 566 0.06 -2.35 -47.38
CA ASN A 566 -0.93 -2.36 -48.46
C ASN A 566 -0.39 -1.69 -49.73
N SER A 567 0.04 -2.53 -50.68
CA SER A 567 0.53 -2.11 -51.99
C SER A 567 -0.59 -1.69 -52.95
N ASP A 568 -1.85 -2.01 -52.65
CA ASP A 568 -2.98 -1.79 -53.55
C ASP A 568 -3.61 -0.41 -53.39
N LEU A 569 -3.14 0.38 -52.42
CA LEU A 569 -3.57 1.76 -52.20
C LEU A 569 -2.99 2.69 -53.27
N HIS A 570 -3.72 2.81 -54.38
CA HIS A 570 -3.32 3.65 -55.50
C HIS A 570 -2.96 5.09 -55.09
N TRP A 571 -3.74 5.70 -54.20
CA TRP A 571 -3.46 7.05 -53.71
C TRP A 571 -2.15 7.15 -52.91
N ALA A 572 -1.82 6.13 -52.12
CA ALA A 572 -0.63 6.09 -51.28
C ALA A 572 0.61 5.94 -52.17
N ASN A 573 0.54 5.04 -53.16
CA ASN A 573 1.62 4.85 -54.14
C ASN A 573 1.97 6.14 -54.89
N LYS A 574 0.95 6.92 -55.29
CA LYS A 574 1.18 8.24 -55.91
C LYS A 574 1.98 9.21 -55.06
N LEU A 575 1.85 9.15 -53.74
CA LEU A 575 2.66 9.98 -52.82
C LEU A 575 4.07 9.41 -52.63
N ARG A 576 4.21 8.07 -52.63
CA ARG A 576 5.50 7.38 -52.54
C ARG A 576 6.38 7.63 -53.77
N GLU A 577 5.78 7.82 -54.95
CA GLU A 577 6.49 8.11 -56.21
C GLU A 577 7.19 9.50 -56.22
N ILE A 578 6.74 10.45 -55.40
CA ILE A 578 7.24 11.84 -55.42
C ILE A 578 8.64 11.95 -54.81
N ASN A 579 8.92 11.13 -53.81
CA ASN A 579 10.18 11.12 -53.07
C ASN A 579 10.75 9.71 -53.05
N HIS A 580 11.29 9.26 -54.18
CA HIS A 580 12.08 8.03 -54.28
C HIS A 580 13.51 8.26 -53.75
N SER A 581 13.69 8.40 -52.44
CA SER A 581 15.01 8.21 -51.83
C SER A 581 14.94 7.04 -50.86
N ASP A 582 15.83 6.06 -51.05
CA ASP A 582 15.98 4.88 -50.19
C ASP A 582 16.38 5.21 -48.73
N GLU A 583 16.60 6.49 -48.41
CA GLU A 583 16.92 7.02 -47.07
C GLU A 583 15.68 7.45 -46.26
N ILE A 584 14.47 7.29 -46.78
CA ILE A 584 13.25 7.73 -46.08
C ILE A 584 12.83 6.68 -45.03
N GLU A 585 12.92 7.07 -43.76
CA GLU A 585 12.59 6.22 -42.60
C GLU A 585 11.07 5.97 -42.43
N TYR A 586 10.20 6.79 -43.03
CA TYR A 586 8.74 6.73 -42.84
C TYR A 586 7.94 6.81 -44.14
N ASP A 587 6.79 6.11 -44.20
CA ASP A 587 5.91 6.09 -45.38
C ASP A 587 5.46 7.51 -45.81
N GLN A 588 5.77 7.90 -47.06
CA GLN A 588 5.39 9.20 -47.62
C GLN A 588 3.88 9.42 -47.67
N ALA A 589 3.08 8.36 -47.80
CA ALA A 589 1.63 8.44 -47.74
C ALA A 589 1.13 8.94 -46.37
N PHE A 590 1.93 8.74 -45.31
CA PHE A 590 1.65 9.21 -43.96
C PHE A 590 2.29 10.57 -43.66
N VAL A 591 3.56 10.77 -44.05
CA VAL A 591 4.37 11.91 -43.55
C VAL A 591 4.36 13.13 -44.46
N SER A 592 4.03 12.98 -45.74
CA SER A 592 4.11 14.07 -46.72
C SER A 592 3.18 15.24 -46.39
N LYS A 593 3.60 16.46 -46.73
CA LYS A 593 2.75 17.68 -46.67
C LYS A 593 1.55 17.59 -47.61
N GLU A 594 1.61 16.67 -48.57
CA GLU A 594 0.55 16.38 -49.53
C GLU A 594 -0.40 15.28 -49.06
N SER A 595 -0.22 14.75 -47.85
CA SER A 595 -1.16 13.86 -47.17
C SER A 595 -1.96 14.60 -46.11
N PHE A 596 -3.26 14.33 -46.01
CA PHE A 596 -4.09 14.82 -44.91
C PHE A 596 -3.79 14.09 -43.59
N LEU A 597 -3.15 12.92 -43.60
CA LEU A 597 -2.76 12.20 -42.39
C LEU A 597 -1.66 12.92 -41.57
N SER A 598 -0.93 13.85 -42.20
CA SER A 598 0.05 14.72 -41.53
C SER A 598 -0.54 16.09 -41.14
N ARG A 599 -1.84 16.32 -41.35
CA ARG A 599 -2.51 17.63 -41.24
C ARG A 599 -3.70 17.61 -40.29
N ASP A 600 -4.07 18.80 -39.82
CA ASP A 600 -5.14 19.00 -38.82
C ASP A 600 -6.47 18.40 -39.25
N GLN A 601 -6.86 18.51 -40.52
CA GLN A 601 -8.12 17.95 -41.00
C GLN A 601 -8.18 16.42 -40.88
N GLY A 602 -7.14 15.72 -41.34
CA GLY A 602 -7.11 14.26 -41.35
C GLY A 602 -6.91 13.69 -39.95
N VAL A 603 -5.99 14.26 -39.17
CA VAL A 603 -5.80 13.85 -37.76
C VAL A 603 -7.06 14.05 -36.94
N ARG A 604 -7.78 15.17 -37.13
CA ARG A 604 -9.06 15.38 -36.46
C ARG A 604 -10.11 14.36 -36.89
N ALA A 605 -10.20 14.06 -38.19
CA ALA A 605 -11.15 13.08 -38.69
C ALA A 605 -10.88 11.67 -38.12
N VAL A 606 -9.63 11.21 -38.19
CA VAL A 606 -9.22 9.91 -37.65
C VAL A 606 -9.49 9.82 -36.16
N MET A 607 -9.06 10.82 -35.38
CA MET A 607 -9.20 10.77 -33.91
C MET A 607 -10.65 10.84 -33.44
N VAL A 608 -11.50 11.66 -34.09
CA VAL A 608 -12.94 11.70 -33.78
C VAL A 608 -13.59 10.37 -34.13
N TYR A 609 -13.30 9.81 -35.31
CA TYR A 609 -13.91 8.55 -35.74
C TYR A 609 -13.43 7.37 -34.88
N ALA A 610 -12.14 7.34 -34.51
CA ALA A 610 -11.57 6.36 -33.58
C ALA A 610 -12.26 6.44 -32.22
N ASN A 611 -12.39 7.64 -31.64
CA ASN A 611 -13.13 7.82 -30.40
C ASN A 611 -14.54 7.23 -30.50
N ASP A 612 -15.27 7.53 -31.59
CA ASP A 612 -16.67 7.11 -31.73
C ASP A 612 -16.78 5.60 -31.87
N PHE A 613 -15.88 4.98 -32.64
CA PHE A 613 -15.80 3.55 -32.81
C PHE A 613 -15.54 2.82 -31.48
N PHE A 614 -14.50 3.22 -30.74
CA PHE A 614 -14.13 2.57 -29.48
C PHE A 614 -15.04 2.95 -28.30
N TYR A 615 -15.66 4.14 -28.34
CA TYR A 615 -16.72 4.51 -27.41
C TYR A 615 -17.93 3.59 -27.59
N THR A 616 -18.41 3.39 -28.82
CA THR A 616 -19.55 2.50 -29.10
C THR A 616 -19.25 1.07 -28.70
N LEU A 617 -18.04 0.56 -28.95
CA LEU A 617 -17.61 -0.77 -28.50
C LEU A 617 -17.81 -0.96 -26.99
N MET A 618 -17.45 0.03 -26.19
CA MET A 618 -17.59 -0.02 -24.74
C MET A 618 -19.02 0.25 -24.27
N ASP A 619 -19.68 1.28 -24.80
CA ASP A 619 -21.02 1.72 -24.38
C ASP A 619 -22.11 0.70 -24.66
N GLU A 620 -21.98 -0.04 -25.77
CA GLU A 620 -22.86 -1.12 -26.18
C GLU A 620 -22.45 -2.48 -25.59
N SER A 621 -21.45 -2.50 -24.71
CA SER A 621 -20.91 -3.71 -24.07
C SER A 621 -20.41 -4.78 -25.04
N ILE A 622 -20.04 -4.39 -26.26
CA ILE A 622 -19.47 -5.28 -27.30
C ILE A 622 -18.05 -5.71 -26.89
N PHE A 623 -17.26 -4.77 -26.38
CA PHE A 623 -15.96 -5.06 -25.80
C PHE A 623 -15.66 -4.15 -24.60
N ASN A 624 -15.38 -4.75 -23.45
CA ASN A 624 -15.08 -4.00 -22.23
C ASN A 624 -13.60 -3.60 -22.16
N LEU A 625 -13.29 -2.34 -22.47
CA LEU A 625 -11.93 -1.78 -22.40
C LEU A 625 -11.36 -1.72 -20.97
N ASN A 626 -12.19 -1.87 -19.93
CA ASN A 626 -11.70 -2.00 -18.54
C ASN A 626 -11.06 -3.36 -18.25
N VAL A 627 -11.06 -4.32 -19.20
CA VAL A 627 -10.32 -5.59 -19.09
C VAL A 627 -8.80 -5.40 -19.02
N PHE A 628 -8.28 -4.24 -19.45
CA PHE A 628 -6.86 -3.94 -19.42
C PHE A 628 -6.41 -3.46 -18.06
N LEU A 629 -6.02 -4.40 -17.21
CA LEU A 629 -5.63 -4.16 -15.82
C LEU A 629 -4.14 -3.76 -15.73
N TRP A 630 -3.83 -2.71 -14.96
CA TRP A 630 -2.49 -2.13 -14.86
C TRP A 630 -1.88 -2.53 -13.53
N GLU A 631 -0.90 -3.42 -13.60
CA GLU A 631 -0.10 -3.80 -12.44
C GLU A 631 0.88 -2.68 -12.10
N ALA A 632 0.37 -1.70 -11.36
CA ALA A 632 1.11 -0.49 -11.08
C ALA A 632 2.36 -0.79 -10.22
N GLY A 633 3.54 -0.71 -10.84
CA GLY A 633 4.87 -0.79 -10.19
C GLY A 633 5.80 0.38 -10.59
N ILE A 634 5.52 1.04 -11.72
CA ILE A 634 6.28 2.18 -12.25
C ILE A 634 5.65 3.49 -11.79
N ASP A 635 6.45 4.57 -11.74
CA ASP A 635 5.98 5.92 -11.47
C ASP A 635 4.83 6.31 -12.43
N ASP A 636 3.60 6.40 -11.89
CA ASP A 636 2.40 6.82 -12.64
C ASP A 636 2.21 8.36 -12.59
N LEU A 637 3.18 9.11 -12.03
CA LEU A 637 3.12 10.58 -11.95
C LEU A 637 3.37 11.27 -13.29
N SER A 638 4.00 10.58 -14.25
CA SER A 638 4.31 11.09 -15.58
C SER A 638 4.22 9.96 -16.63
N ILE A 639 4.06 10.33 -17.91
CA ILE A 639 4.16 9.38 -19.01
C ILE A 639 5.65 9.23 -19.33
N ASN A 640 6.24 8.08 -18.99
CA ASN A 640 7.62 7.73 -19.32
C ASN A 640 7.67 6.50 -20.23
N ASP A 641 8.79 6.30 -20.93
CA ASP A 641 8.91 5.22 -21.91
C ASP A 641 8.71 3.82 -21.30
N GLU A 642 9.15 3.59 -20.06
CA GLU A 642 8.97 2.29 -19.38
C GLU A 642 7.48 1.98 -19.17
N SER A 643 6.74 2.93 -18.60
CA SER A 643 5.29 2.83 -18.41
C SER A 643 4.54 2.74 -19.74
N LEU A 644 5.03 3.41 -20.78
CA LEU A 644 4.41 3.37 -22.10
C LEU A 644 4.60 2.01 -22.77
N GLN A 645 5.81 1.45 -22.73
CA GLN A 645 6.10 0.12 -23.27
C GLN A 645 5.25 -0.96 -22.59
N MET A 646 5.15 -0.92 -21.26
CA MET A 646 4.31 -1.87 -20.53
C MET A 646 2.84 -1.75 -20.92
N ALA A 647 2.32 -0.53 -21.15
CA ALA A 647 0.94 -0.31 -21.57
C ALA A 647 0.67 -0.81 -23.00
N ILE A 648 1.60 -0.55 -23.91
CA ILE A 648 1.56 -1.09 -25.28
C ILE A 648 1.55 -2.62 -25.25
N GLN A 649 2.43 -3.24 -24.47
CA GLN A 649 2.49 -4.70 -24.34
C GLN A 649 1.22 -5.27 -23.72
N LEU A 650 0.65 -4.59 -22.72
CA LEU A 650 -0.63 -4.99 -22.11
C LEU A 650 -1.76 -5.05 -23.15
N PHE A 651 -1.87 -4.04 -24.00
CA PHE A 651 -2.86 -4.02 -25.07
C PHE A 651 -2.58 -5.06 -26.15
N LYS A 652 -1.33 -5.18 -26.62
CA LYS A 652 -0.90 -6.13 -27.66
C LYS A 652 -1.13 -7.60 -27.27
N ARG A 653 -1.19 -7.93 -25.98
CA ARG A 653 -1.51 -9.29 -25.48
C ARG A 653 -2.96 -9.71 -25.72
N ASN A 654 -3.88 -8.77 -25.96
CA ASN A 654 -5.28 -9.10 -26.21
C ASN A 654 -5.56 -9.13 -27.70
N GLU A 655 -5.63 -10.33 -28.27
CA GLU A 655 -5.81 -10.54 -29.71
C GLU A 655 -7.13 -9.94 -30.24
N LEU A 656 -8.22 -10.06 -29.47
CA LEU A 656 -9.53 -9.53 -29.87
C LEU A 656 -9.49 -8.00 -30.01
N PHE A 657 -8.88 -7.32 -29.03
CA PHE A 657 -8.69 -5.87 -29.09
C PHE A 657 -7.79 -5.44 -30.26
N MET A 658 -6.66 -6.14 -30.46
CA MET A 658 -5.78 -5.84 -31.59
C MET A 658 -6.46 -6.08 -32.93
N ASN A 659 -7.35 -7.07 -33.04
CA ASN A 659 -8.16 -7.30 -34.23
C ASN A 659 -9.10 -6.12 -34.54
N TYR A 660 -9.81 -5.58 -33.53
CA TYR A 660 -10.61 -4.36 -33.71
C TYR A 660 -9.76 -3.17 -34.18
N LEU A 661 -8.58 -3.01 -33.60
CA LEU A 661 -7.66 -1.93 -33.93
C LEU A 661 -7.10 -2.04 -35.36
N HIS A 662 -6.69 -3.24 -35.78
CA HIS A 662 -6.21 -3.49 -37.13
C HIS A 662 -7.31 -3.33 -38.18
N GLN A 663 -8.51 -3.87 -37.94
CA GLN A 663 -9.66 -3.68 -38.84
C GLN A 663 -10.04 -2.20 -38.98
N PHE A 664 -10.02 -1.45 -37.87
CA PHE A 664 -10.21 0.00 -37.92
C PHE A 664 -9.17 0.67 -38.83
N ALA A 665 -7.88 0.35 -38.65
CA ALA A 665 -6.81 0.93 -39.44
C ALA A 665 -6.88 0.55 -40.93
N GLU A 666 -7.17 -0.72 -41.25
CA GLU A 666 -7.35 -1.20 -42.63
C GLU A 666 -8.45 -0.46 -43.38
N LEU A 667 -9.54 -0.11 -42.70
CA LEU A 667 -10.63 0.66 -43.30
C LEU A 667 -10.28 2.14 -43.46
N VAL A 668 -9.65 2.74 -42.46
CA VAL A 668 -9.22 4.14 -42.51
C VAL A 668 -8.33 4.40 -43.73
N VAL A 669 -7.41 3.49 -44.06
CA VAL A 669 -6.47 3.67 -45.19
C VAL A 669 -7.09 3.48 -46.58
N LYS A 670 -8.32 2.92 -46.68
CA LYS A 670 -9.05 2.80 -47.96
C LYS A 670 -9.51 4.15 -48.50
N ILE A 671 -9.58 5.18 -47.67
CA ILE A 671 -9.88 6.55 -48.11
C ILE A 671 -8.64 7.16 -48.78
N ASP A 672 -8.86 7.92 -49.85
CA ASP A 672 -7.83 8.73 -50.47
C ASP A 672 -7.51 9.95 -49.60
N TRP A 673 -6.39 9.89 -48.87
CA TRP A 673 -5.91 10.95 -47.98
C TRP A 673 -5.07 12.02 -48.68
N ARG A 674 -4.96 12.02 -50.01
CA ARG A 674 -4.20 13.04 -50.72
C ARG A 674 -4.83 14.42 -50.60
N THR A 675 -4.01 15.42 -50.34
CA THR A 675 -4.42 16.83 -50.46
C THR A 675 -4.63 17.22 -51.92
N PRO A 676 -5.38 18.28 -52.23
CA PRO A 676 -5.52 18.79 -53.60
C PRO A 676 -4.23 19.27 -54.26
N SER A 677 -3.14 19.38 -53.50
CA SER A 677 -1.80 19.71 -54.00
C SER A 677 -1.00 18.49 -54.43
N ALA A 678 -1.47 17.28 -54.10
CA ALA A 678 -0.85 16.01 -54.49
C ALA A 678 -1.03 15.73 -55.99
N PRO A 679 -0.28 14.76 -56.56
CA PRO A 679 -0.49 14.30 -57.93
C PRO A 679 -1.76 13.47 -58.07
N PHE A 680 -2.52 13.73 -59.14
CA PHE A 680 -3.70 12.99 -59.57
C PHE A 680 -3.63 12.70 -61.06
N ASP A 681 -4.08 11.52 -61.49
CA ASP A 681 -4.13 11.19 -62.92
C ASP A 681 -5.29 11.92 -63.62
N ARG A 682 -6.35 12.28 -62.89
CA ARG A 682 -7.51 13.02 -63.39
C ARG A 682 -7.76 14.28 -62.56
N GLU A 683 -8.00 15.39 -63.25
CA GLU A 683 -8.38 16.67 -62.61
C GLU A 683 -9.69 16.59 -61.81
N GLU A 684 -10.59 15.68 -62.16
CA GLU A 684 -11.84 15.47 -61.43
C GLU A 684 -11.59 14.92 -60.01
N ASP A 685 -10.65 13.98 -59.87
CA ASP A 685 -10.27 13.42 -58.57
C ASP A 685 -9.62 14.48 -57.67
N ARG A 686 -8.77 15.34 -58.26
CA ARG A 686 -8.19 16.51 -57.57
C ARG A 686 -9.28 17.48 -57.10
N ARG A 687 -10.31 17.74 -57.92
CA ARG A 687 -11.44 18.60 -57.56
C ARG A 687 -12.27 18.00 -56.44
N ASN A 688 -12.50 16.69 -56.45
CA ASN A 688 -13.21 15.99 -55.37
C ASN A 688 -12.48 16.16 -54.04
N GLN A 689 -11.14 16.19 -54.03
CA GLN A 689 -10.36 16.42 -52.82
C GLN A 689 -10.48 17.85 -52.24
N LEU A 690 -10.97 18.83 -53.01
CA LEU A 690 -11.18 20.19 -52.51
C LEU A 690 -12.26 20.28 -51.43
N ILE A 691 -13.20 19.32 -51.37
CA ILE A 691 -14.26 19.29 -50.36
C ILE A 691 -13.70 19.11 -48.94
N TYR A 692 -12.51 18.51 -48.84
CA TYR A 692 -11.83 18.27 -47.56
C TYR A 692 -10.97 19.46 -47.10
N LYS A 693 -10.89 20.55 -47.88
CA LYS A 693 -10.22 21.78 -47.45
C LYS A 693 -11.12 22.66 -46.57
N GLY A 694 -10.49 23.41 -45.68
CA GLY A 694 -11.15 24.39 -44.83
C GLY A 694 -11.82 23.79 -43.60
N SER A 695 -12.59 24.62 -42.89
CA SER A 695 -13.17 24.24 -41.60
C SER A 695 -14.25 23.15 -41.69
N GLY A 696 -14.87 22.92 -42.84
CA GLY A 696 -15.87 21.86 -43.04
C GLY A 696 -15.30 20.49 -43.40
N GLY A 697 -14.02 20.41 -43.77
CA GLY A 697 -13.43 19.22 -44.39
C GLY A 697 -13.43 17.97 -43.50
N TYR A 698 -13.29 18.14 -42.18
CA TYR A 698 -13.36 17.00 -41.26
C TYR A 698 -14.74 16.33 -41.25
N THR A 699 -15.83 17.09 -41.45
CA THR A 699 -17.21 16.55 -41.51
C THR A 699 -17.38 15.69 -42.75
N GLU A 700 -16.81 16.11 -43.88
CA GLU A 700 -16.83 15.30 -45.11
C GLU A 700 -15.97 14.04 -44.95
N PHE A 701 -14.82 14.11 -44.25
CA PHE A 701 -14.07 12.91 -43.90
C PHE A 701 -14.85 11.96 -43.00
N GLN A 702 -15.62 12.45 -42.03
CA GLN A 702 -16.50 11.60 -41.20
C GLN A 702 -17.51 10.83 -42.06
N LYS A 703 -18.13 11.49 -43.04
CA LYS A 703 -19.06 10.83 -43.98
C LYS A 703 -18.35 9.78 -44.84
N ALA A 704 -17.16 10.09 -45.34
CA ALA A 704 -16.37 9.15 -46.13
C ALA A 704 -15.94 7.93 -45.31
N LEU A 705 -15.47 8.12 -44.07
CA LEU A 705 -15.17 7.05 -43.12
C LEU A 705 -16.40 6.19 -42.86
N LYS A 706 -17.54 6.82 -42.55
CA LYS A 706 -18.80 6.09 -42.35
C LYS A 706 -19.16 5.23 -43.56
N ALA A 707 -19.09 5.77 -44.77
CA ALA A 707 -19.40 5.01 -45.99
C ALA A 707 -18.46 3.81 -46.21
N VAL A 708 -17.16 3.97 -45.93
CA VAL A 708 -16.19 2.86 -46.05
C VAL A 708 -16.46 1.77 -45.01
N PHE A 709 -16.78 2.15 -43.77
CA PHE A 709 -17.08 1.22 -42.70
C PHE A 709 -18.43 0.51 -42.90
N GLU A 710 -19.45 1.19 -43.44
CA GLU A 710 -20.76 0.60 -43.79
C GLU A 710 -20.69 -0.39 -44.96
N ALA A 711 -19.74 -0.19 -45.88
CA ALA A 711 -19.51 -1.08 -47.01
C ALA A 711 -18.79 -2.39 -46.62
N GLU A 712 -18.23 -2.48 -45.41
CA GLU A 712 -17.50 -3.66 -44.96
C GLU A 712 -18.44 -4.82 -44.58
N THR A 713 -17.99 -6.05 -44.87
CA THR A 713 -18.82 -7.26 -44.74
C THR A 713 -18.70 -7.97 -43.41
N SER A 714 -17.69 -7.64 -42.60
CA SER A 714 -17.45 -8.20 -41.26
C SER A 714 -18.66 -8.04 -40.35
N ASP A 715 -19.24 -9.16 -39.90
CA ASP A 715 -20.42 -9.18 -39.02
C ASP A 715 -20.16 -8.42 -37.70
N LEU A 716 -18.92 -8.48 -37.21
CA LEU A 716 -18.46 -7.81 -36.00
C LEU A 716 -18.48 -6.28 -36.15
N LEU A 717 -18.01 -5.76 -37.29
CA LEU A 717 -17.96 -4.32 -37.55
C LEU A 717 -19.34 -3.75 -37.88
N LYS A 718 -20.18 -4.51 -38.59
CA LYS A 718 -21.56 -4.10 -38.89
C LYS A 718 -22.35 -3.82 -37.62
N GLU A 719 -22.16 -4.63 -36.58
CA GLU A 719 -22.81 -4.39 -35.29
C GLU A 719 -22.40 -3.03 -34.70
N VAL A 720 -21.10 -2.72 -34.65
CA VAL A 720 -20.57 -1.46 -34.11
C VAL A 720 -21.04 -0.27 -34.95
N VAL A 721 -20.85 -0.32 -36.26
CA VAL A 721 -21.17 0.78 -37.18
C VAL A 721 -22.67 1.08 -37.17
N SER A 722 -23.53 0.07 -37.07
CA SER A 722 -24.99 0.26 -36.98
C SER A 722 -25.43 1.00 -35.71
N LYS A 723 -24.62 0.95 -34.65
CA LYS A 723 -24.86 1.58 -33.35
C LYS A 723 -24.09 2.90 -33.18
N MET A 724 -23.17 3.22 -34.10
CA MET A 724 -22.51 4.53 -34.18
C MET A 724 -23.50 5.57 -34.69
N SER A 725 -23.67 6.65 -33.94
CA SER A 725 -24.56 7.77 -34.29
C SER A 725 -24.00 8.60 -35.45
#